data_AF-A0A3A5V0C8-F1
#
_entry.id   AF-A0A3A5V0C8-F1
#
_cell.length_a   1.000
_cell.length_b   1.000
_cell.length_c   1.000
_cell.angle_alpha   90.00
_cell.angle_beta   90.00
_cell.angle_gamma   90.00
#
_symmetry.space_group_name_H-M   'P 1'
#
loop_
_entity.id
_entity.type
_entity.pdbx_description
1 polymer ?
#
loop_
_entity_poly.entity_id
_entity_poly.type
_entity_poly.pdbx_seq_one_letter_code
_entity_poly.pdbx_strand_id
1 'polypeptide(L)'
;MLDGLELDGHLLERCKYHPGPENEEPEFVIHWMRSAIRLQESPTFDVARVAARSLDLPLLIYHGIDERYPYASYRHHRFLLEGAADVADHAESLGVDHLVHVSREGNRGPFLKRMAREAALVVTDMADLSPWDEWTSAVSSECQLIEVDSHCVLPRPVFGKSKDRPFRFRNSTGEAMRGRVSNTWPNLEFHPKRIRDGWDPPFEPVDARMELQLDGGARLLSQCRIDPTVVPVTDIRGGECAALEHWEEWCDSGLKRYHARRNNAADRSGVSGISPWIHYGMLAPTRVVRDAARIGGKGAEKFLDEMLVFREHAQHHAHAVNNPEDWSNIPGWARESLEGRAFQSEGPNVSDMERGESGDELWDSAQIGLIRHGVMHNNVRMTWGKAFAGWIEEPAEAMRVALEFNDRFALDGRDPSSIAGVQWCFGLFDRAFGPPDPVLGKIRKRATSSHRKRLDFPKYKSWTENATMGGSMRVGIVGGGLSGLFAGRLLNDLGHDVTVWDKGSRAGGRLTAVDSGGGEKLKIGSEALDSIPPWFQRLAAGWVEEGIIEIEEGAIFPKETLVSLLNVIGEGLNINHLCRVEEIREDGGSVEIRVETESREIVESYDRLIVATPVEQAISLCSGLNLNLRGKSESCLVAWGPSKDLDGPVPEGFVVSRYGEGKGMMVKLDPIMSDKILEYSKEEIVAEVTSRLGVSSEGWRAHRWRFSRAISGSGSVKSESRISVIGDAFGTPIGTAGASLDSAARAVANLHLTPISANFRRKSTQTTLSNW
;
A
#
# COMPACT_ATOMS: atom_id res chain seq x y z
N MET A 1 -0.37 39.54 12.00
CA MET A 1 0.71 38.98 12.86
C MET A 1 2.00 38.62 12.11
N LEU A 2 1.94 38.30 10.81
CA LEU A 2 3.08 37.78 10.03
C LEU A 2 4.30 38.74 9.91
N ASP A 3 4.07 40.05 9.87
CA ASP A 3 5.15 41.06 9.75
C ASP A 3 5.99 41.22 11.03
N GLY A 4 5.54 40.66 12.15
CA GLY A 4 6.22 40.73 13.46
C GLY A 4 7.08 39.51 13.79
N LEU A 5 7.23 38.55 12.87
CA LEU A 5 8.01 37.33 13.12
C LEU A 5 9.52 37.60 12.96
N GLU A 6 10.30 37.31 14.01
CA GLU A 6 11.76 37.49 14.02
C GLU A 6 12.50 36.36 13.29
N LEU A 7 12.18 36.12 12.01
CA LEU A 7 12.81 35.06 11.22
C LEU A 7 14.17 35.47 10.67
N ASP A 8 15.20 34.66 10.97
CA ASP A 8 16.51 34.78 10.32
C ASP A 8 16.43 34.57 8.80
N GLY A 9 17.36 35.18 8.06
CA GLY A 9 17.36 35.14 6.58
C GLY A 9 17.33 33.73 5.98
N HIS A 10 17.95 32.74 6.62
CA HIS A 10 17.98 31.34 6.15
C HIS A 10 16.63 30.62 6.29
N LEU A 11 15.75 31.09 7.18
CA LEU A 11 14.38 30.62 7.33
C LEU A 11 13.43 31.45 6.46
N LEU A 12 13.60 32.78 6.47
CA LEU A 12 12.76 33.70 5.72
C LEU A 12 12.74 33.38 4.21
N GLU A 13 13.90 33.06 3.62
CA GLU A 13 13.99 32.71 2.19
C GLU A 13 13.23 31.44 1.78
N ARG A 14 12.76 30.65 2.76
CA ARG A 14 12.03 29.38 2.56
C ARG A 14 10.53 29.53 2.66
N CYS A 15 10.05 30.68 3.12
CA CYS A 15 8.66 30.89 3.50
C CYS A 15 7.79 31.37 2.32
N LYS A 16 6.56 30.88 2.26
CA LYS A 16 5.47 31.42 1.45
C LYS A 16 4.28 31.67 2.38
N TYR A 17 3.81 32.92 2.38
CA TYR A 17 2.82 33.41 3.34
C TYR A 17 1.40 33.37 2.76
N HIS A 18 0.47 32.93 3.59
CA HIS A 18 -0.97 32.95 3.32
C HIS A 18 -1.64 33.80 4.40
N PRO A 19 -2.22 34.95 4.02
CA PRO A 19 -2.67 35.94 5.00
C PRO A 19 -3.86 35.48 5.84
N GLY A 20 -4.71 34.58 5.32
CA GLY A 20 -5.85 33.96 6.03
C GLY A 20 -6.73 34.92 6.85
N PRO A 21 -7.68 34.38 7.64
CA PRO A 21 -8.27 35.12 8.75
C PRO A 21 -7.31 35.16 9.95
N GLU A 22 -7.31 36.26 10.69
CA GLU A 22 -6.62 36.37 11.98
C GLU A 22 -7.54 35.90 13.13
N ASN A 23 -6.96 35.28 14.15
CA ASN A 23 -7.65 34.99 15.40
C ASN A 23 -7.31 36.07 16.43
N GLU A 24 -8.32 36.72 17.02
CA GLU A 24 -8.17 37.78 18.03
C GLU A 24 -7.74 37.23 19.40
N GLU A 25 -8.08 35.98 19.71
CA GLU A 25 -7.77 35.30 20.98
C GLU A 25 -7.14 33.92 20.71
N PRO A 26 -5.93 33.87 20.13
CA PRO A 26 -5.30 32.60 19.77
C PRO A 26 -4.77 31.85 20.98
N GLU A 27 -4.90 30.52 20.96
CA GLU A 27 -4.41 29.67 22.05
C GLU A 27 -2.99 29.16 21.83
N PHE A 28 -2.59 28.95 20.58
CA PHE A 28 -1.31 28.32 20.22
C PHE A 28 -0.89 28.60 18.76
N VAL A 29 0.35 28.21 18.44
CA VAL A 29 0.85 28.03 17.07
C VAL A 29 0.87 26.54 16.75
N ILE A 30 0.46 26.17 15.53
CA ILE A 30 0.49 24.78 15.05
C ILE A 30 1.68 24.60 14.09
N HIS A 31 2.55 23.63 14.37
CA HIS A 31 3.39 23.00 13.36
C HIS A 31 2.63 21.82 12.73
N TRP A 32 2.11 22.02 11.52
CA TRP A 32 1.46 20.96 10.75
C TRP A 32 2.50 20.19 9.95
N MET A 33 2.95 19.08 10.53
CA MET A 33 3.92 18.17 9.95
C MET A 33 3.25 17.24 8.93
N ARG A 34 3.79 17.20 7.71
CA ARG A 34 3.28 16.36 6.60
C ARG A 34 4.35 15.58 5.88
N SER A 35 5.36 16.28 5.37
CA SER A 35 6.37 15.73 4.47
C SER A 35 7.79 15.89 4.98
N ALA A 36 8.05 16.75 5.98
CA ALA A 36 9.30 16.75 6.73
C ALA A 36 9.12 16.10 8.12
N ILE A 37 9.06 14.77 8.15
CA ILE A 37 8.84 13.99 9.37
C ILE A 37 10.14 13.87 10.18
N ARG A 38 10.60 15.02 10.70
CA ARG A 38 11.78 15.17 11.55
C ARG A 38 11.75 16.50 12.28
N LEU A 39 12.51 16.59 13.38
CA LEU A 39 12.71 17.84 14.13
C LEU A 39 14.13 18.39 14.01
N GLN A 40 15.12 17.59 13.59
CA GLN A 40 16.48 18.07 13.36
C GLN A 40 16.63 18.62 11.94
N GLU A 41 17.36 19.72 11.81
CA GLU A 41 17.55 20.43 10.53
C GLU A 41 16.23 20.56 9.74
N SER A 42 15.20 21.01 10.45
CA SER A 42 13.81 21.06 9.98
C SER A 42 13.36 22.52 9.90
N PRO A 43 13.45 23.15 8.71
CA PRO A 43 13.11 24.56 8.55
C PRO A 43 11.67 24.87 8.95
N THR A 44 10.72 23.98 8.62
CA THR A 44 9.30 24.13 9.02
C THR A 44 9.13 24.21 10.54
N PHE A 45 9.84 23.34 11.27
CA PHE A 45 9.74 23.28 12.72
C PHE A 45 10.44 24.48 13.37
N ASP A 46 11.59 24.89 12.84
CA ASP A 46 12.31 26.07 13.32
C ASP A 46 11.52 27.37 13.09
N VAL A 47 10.85 27.51 11.94
CA VAL A 47 9.91 28.63 11.70
C VAL A 47 8.77 28.61 12.72
N ALA A 48 8.17 27.44 12.99
CA ALA A 48 7.09 27.32 13.97
C ALA A 48 7.55 27.69 15.39
N ARG A 49 8.77 27.29 15.79
CA ARG A 49 9.38 27.65 17.08
C ARG A 49 9.62 29.14 17.21
N VAL A 50 10.21 29.76 16.19
CA VAL A 50 10.44 31.22 16.17
C VAL A 50 9.11 31.97 16.21
N ALA A 51 8.10 31.50 15.48
CA ALA A 51 6.78 32.12 15.49
C ALA A 51 6.08 32.02 16.85
N ALA A 52 6.06 30.83 17.46
CA ALA A 52 5.51 30.64 18.80
C ALA A 52 6.20 31.55 19.84
N ARG A 53 7.53 31.67 19.78
CA ARG A 53 8.29 32.56 20.64
C ARG A 53 7.95 34.04 20.39
N SER A 54 7.89 34.47 19.14
CA SER A 54 7.61 35.88 18.78
C SER A 54 6.20 36.30 19.23
N LEU A 55 5.25 35.37 19.20
CA LEU A 55 3.86 35.60 19.62
C LEU A 55 3.62 35.32 21.12
N ASP A 56 4.64 34.84 21.84
CA ASP A 56 4.56 34.41 23.24
C ASP A 56 3.51 33.30 23.51
N LEU A 57 3.25 32.45 22.52
CA LEU A 57 2.24 31.38 22.55
C LEU A 57 2.86 29.97 22.68
N PRO A 58 2.09 28.98 23.17
CA PRO A 58 2.43 27.56 23.04
C PRO A 58 2.65 27.10 21.59
N LEU A 59 3.50 26.08 21.42
CA LEU A 59 3.66 25.37 20.15
C LEU A 59 3.18 23.93 20.29
N LEU A 60 2.34 23.50 19.36
CA LEU A 60 1.95 22.10 19.21
C LEU A 60 2.37 21.58 17.83
N ILE A 61 2.78 20.31 17.77
CA ILE A 61 3.00 19.60 16.52
C ILE A 61 1.75 18.78 16.22
N TYR A 62 1.03 19.12 15.15
CA TYR A 62 -0.01 18.27 14.58
C TYR A 62 0.61 17.44 13.46
N HIS A 63 0.71 16.12 13.67
CA HIS A 63 1.21 15.17 12.67
C HIS A 63 0.03 14.35 12.12
N GLY A 64 -0.39 14.66 10.90
CA GLY A 64 -1.52 13.99 10.25
C GLY A 64 -1.07 12.80 9.39
N ILE A 65 -1.60 11.61 9.67
CA ILE A 65 -1.51 10.42 8.83
C ILE A 65 -2.92 10.14 8.30
N ASP A 66 -3.16 10.47 7.04
CA ASP A 66 -4.48 10.38 6.41
C ASP A 66 -4.62 9.11 5.57
N GLU A 67 -5.83 8.54 5.47
CA GLU A 67 -6.11 7.36 4.64
C GLU A 67 -6.67 7.72 3.25
N ARG A 68 -6.95 9.01 2.98
CA ARG A 68 -7.67 9.49 1.79
C ARG A 68 -6.76 9.93 0.64
N TYR A 69 -5.43 9.91 0.82
CA TYR A 69 -4.52 10.23 -0.26
C TYR A 69 -4.37 9.04 -1.23
N PRO A 70 -4.05 9.29 -2.51
CA PRO A 70 -3.85 8.22 -3.49
C PRO A 70 -2.81 7.18 -3.03
N TYR A 71 -3.14 5.91 -3.19
CA TYR A 71 -2.25 4.79 -2.85
C TYR A 71 -1.92 4.64 -1.36
N ALA A 72 -2.76 5.18 -0.47
CA ALA A 72 -2.68 4.90 0.95
C ALA A 72 -2.72 3.38 1.20
N SER A 73 -1.68 2.85 1.85
CA SER A 73 -1.50 1.42 2.07
C SER A 73 -0.80 1.11 3.39
N TYR A 74 -0.83 -0.16 3.78
CA TYR A 74 -0.10 -0.64 4.96
C TYR A 74 1.40 -0.32 4.88
N ARG A 75 2.01 -0.42 3.69
CA ARG A 75 3.41 -0.04 3.47
C ARG A 75 3.72 1.38 3.91
N HIS A 76 3.00 2.33 3.33
CA HIS A 76 3.26 3.74 3.55
C HIS A 76 2.87 4.14 4.97
N HIS A 77 1.75 3.64 5.48
CA HIS A 77 1.31 3.94 6.84
C HIS A 77 2.24 3.38 7.91
N ARG A 78 2.78 2.16 7.72
CA ARG A 78 3.78 1.61 8.63
C ARG A 78 5.03 2.50 8.67
N PHE A 79 5.53 2.89 7.51
CA PHE A 79 6.71 3.77 7.41
C PHE A 79 6.47 5.13 8.09
N LEU A 80 5.29 5.74 7.87
CA LEU A 80 4.86 6.99 8.52
C LEU A 80 4.75 6.86 10.05
N LEU A 81 4.20 5.76 10.57
CA LEU A 81 4.13 5.50 12.02
C LEU A 81 5.52 5.35 12.64
N GLU A 82 6.44 4.68 11.97
CA GLU A 82 7.84 4.58 12.41
C GLU A 82 8.51 5.96 12.46
N GLY A 83 8.22 6.83 11.49
CA GLY A 83 8.61 8.24 11.53
C GLY A 83 8.00 9.02 12.69
N ALA A 84 6.70 8.84 12.94
CA ALA A 84 6.00 9.48 14.03
C ALA A 84 6.56 9.08 15.41
N ALA A 85 6.99 7.82 15.56
CA ALA A 85 7.62 7.34 16.79
C ALA A 85 8.95 8.04 17.09
N ASP A 86 9.81 8.23 16.09
CA ASP A 86 11.08 8.97 16.25
C ASP A 86 10.81 10.47 16.55
N VAL A 87 9.81 11.08 15.89
CA VAL A 87 9.38 12.46 16.18
C VAL A 87 8.87 12.59 17.61
N ALA A 88 8.10 11.62 18.12
CA ALA A 88 7.59 11.65 19.49
C ALA A 88 8.72 11.69 20.53
N ASP A 89 9.75 10.86 20.36
CA ASP A 89 10.90 10.84 21.27
C ASP A 89 11.69 12.16 21.23
N HIS A 90 11.86 12.74 20.03
CA HIS A 90 12.51 14.04 19.88
C HIS A 90 11.67 15.19 20.44
N ALA A 91 10.35 15.19 20.22
CA ALA A 91 9.43 16.20 20.74
C ALA A 91 9.41 16.20 22.28
N GLU A 92 9.40 15.02 22.91
CA GLU A 92 9.50 14.85 24.35
C GLU A 92 10.78 15.48 24.91
N SER A 93 11.93 15.23 24.26
CA SER A 93 13.23 15.80 24.67
C SER A 93 13.29 17.33 24.55
N LEU A 94 12.53 17.91 23.62
CA LEU A 94 12.45 19.35 23.40
C LEU A 94 11.35 20.03 24.25
N GLY A 95 10.51 19.23 24.92
CA GLY A 95 9.38 19.71 25.69
C GLY A 95 8.23 20.26 24.85
N VAL A 96 8.02 19.74 23.63
CA VAL A 96 6.94 20.16 22.71
C VAL A 96 5.85 19.11 22.66
N ASP A 97 4.60 19.54 22.64
CA ASP A 97 3.47 18.62 22.54
C ASP A 97 3.33 18.10 21.09
N HIS A 98 3.25 16.78 20.94
CA HIS A 98 3.15 16.10 19.65
C HIS A 98 1.87 15.26 19.57
N LEU A 99 0.98 15.66 18.67
CA LEU A 99 -0.32 15.04 18.48
C LEU A 99 -0.34 14.31 17.13
N VAL A 100 -0.34 12.98 17.16
CA VAL A 100 -0.48 12.16 15.95
C VAL A 100 -1.95 11.89 15.71
N HIS A 101 -2.48 12.40 14.60
CA HIS A 101 -3.82 12.11 14.14
C HIS A 101 -3.77 11.10 13.00
N VAL A 102 -4.17 9.86 13.27
CA VAL A 102 -4.35 8.82 12.25
C VAL A 102 -5.83 8.77 11.86
N SER A 103 -6.13 9.09 10.60
CA SER A 103 -7.48 9.00 10.06
C SER A 103 -7.93 7.54 10.02
N ARG A 104 -8.96 7.21 10.81
CA ARG A 104 -9.45 5.84 11.01
C ARG A 104 -10.90 5.84 11.47
N GLU A 105 -11.51 4.68 11.67
CA GLU A 105 -12.86 4.59 12.24
C GLU A 105 -13.03 5.42 13.52
N GLY A 106 -14.12 6.20 13.59
CA GLY A 106 -14.37 7.18 14.66
C GLY A 106 -13.55 8.48 14.59
N ASN A 107 -12.45 8.53 13.83
CA ASN A 107 -11.50 9.65 13.80
C ASN A 107 -11.24 10.13 12.35
N ARG A 108 -12.27 10.50 11.58
CA ARG A 108 -12.15 11.05 10.20
C ARG A 108 -12.54 12.52 10.06
N GLY A 109 -12.73 13.21 11.18
CA GLY A 109 -13.18 14.59 11.21
C GLY A 109 -12.17 15.56 10.61
N PRO A 110 -12.59 16.78 10.21
CA PRO A 110 -11.70 17.83 9.76
C PRO A 110 -11.00 18.50 10.96
N PHE A 111 -10.31 17.72 11.79
CA PHE A 111 -9.79 18.15 13.08
C PHE A 111 -8.76 19.27 12.95
N LEU A 112 -7.84 19.19 11.99
CA LEU A 112 -6.87 20.26 11.72
C LEU A 112 -7.58 21.58 11.39
N LYS A 113 -8.64 21.56 10.58
CA LYS A 113 -9.40 22.77 10.27
C LYS A 113 -10.06 23.39 11.50
N ARG A 114 -10.54 22.55 12.44
CA ARG A 114 -11.09 23.04 13.70
C ARG A 114 -10.01 23.68 14.57
N MET A 115 -8.89 22.99 14.75
CA MET A 115 -7.74 23.51 15.51
C MET A 115 -7.12 24.76 14.87
N ALA A 116 -7.12 24.86 13.54
CA ALA A 116 -6.62 26.03 12.83
C ALA A 116 -7.35 27.32 13.22
N ARG A 117 -8.67 27.24 13.48
CA ARG A 117 -9.47 28.39 13.92
C ARG A 117 -9.08 28.89 15.33
N GLU A 118 -8.53 28.02 16.16
CA GLU A 118 -8.05 28.35 17.51
C GLU A 118 -6.58 28.80 17.50
N ALA A 119 -5.86 28.59 16.39
CA ALA A 119 -4.46 28.93 16.26
C ALA A 119 -4.24 30.39 15.86
N ALA A 120 -3.14 30.99 16.31
CA ALA A 120 -2.64 32.24 15.75
C ALA A 120 -2.11 32.04 14.32
N LEU A 121 -1.46 30.90 14.11
CA LEU A 121 -0.70 30.60 12.90
C LEU A 121 -0.54 29.09 12.75
N VAL A 122 -0.69 28.61 11.51
CA VAL A 122 -0.27 27.27 11.09
C VAL A 122 1.02 27.39 10.26
N VAL A 123 2.05 26.64 10.62
CA VAL A 123 3.28 26.50 9.84
C VAL A 123 3.34 25.08 9.31
N THR A 124 3.53 24.90 8.00
CA THR A 124 3.54 23.57 7.37
C THR A 124 4.59 23.46 6.28
N ASP A 125 4.92 22.21 5.94
CA ASP A 125 5.76 21.90 4.79
C ASP A 125 5.13 22.39 3.48
N MET A 126 5.96 22.93 2.59
CA MET A 126 5.56 23.28 1.22
C MET A 126 5.41 22.01 0.36
N ALA A 127 4.21 21.79 -0.16
CA ALA A 127 3.85 20.65 -1.00
C ALA A 127 3.22 21.13 -2.32
N ASP A 128 3.74 20.63 -3.44
CA ASP A 128 3.36 21.07 -4.80
C ASP A 128 2.46 20.05 -5.54
N LEU A 129 2.10 18.94 -4.88
CA LEU A 129 1.33 17.84 -5.48
C LEU A 129 -0.06 17.76 -4.87
N SER A 130 -1.06 17.36 -5.67
CA SER A 130 -2.40 17.05 -5.19
C SER A 130 -2.42 15.69 -4.48
N PRO A 131 -3.22 15.51 -3.39
CA PRO A 131 -4.15 16.48 -2.80
C PRO A 131 -3.54 17.39 -1.72
N TRP A 132 -2.20 17.40 -1.56
CA TRP A 132 -1.56 18.10 -0.44
C TRP A 132 -1.64 19.63 -0.57
N ASP A 133 -1.50 20.17 -1.78
CA ASP A 133 -1.66 21.61 -2.07
C ASP A 133 -3.11 22.09 -1.86
N GLU A 134 -4.09 21.27 -2.26
CA GLU A 134 -5.52 21.48 -2.01
C GLU A 134 -5.82 21.52 -0.50
N TRP A 135 -5.21 20.62 0.28
CA TRP A 135 -5.35 20.64 1.74
C TRP A 135 -4.73 21.89 2.36
N THR A 136 -3.60 22.36 1.84
CA THR A 136 -3.00 23.64 2.28
C THR A 136 -3.99 24.79 2.07
N SER A 137 -4.59 24.84 0.88
CA SER A 137 -5.59 25.87 0.52
C SER A 137 -6.83 25.79 1.42
N ALA A 138 -7.28 24.58 1.76
CA ALA A 138 -8.40 24.38 2.66
C ALA A 138 -8.12 24.85 4.10
N VAL A 139 -6.89 24.69 4.60
CA VAL A 139 -6.49 25.14 5.94
C VAL A 139 -6.20 26.64 5.97
N SER A 140 -5.55 27.21 4.96
CA SER A 140 -5.26 28.65 4.89
C SER A 140 -6.51 29.52 4.77
N SER A 141 -7.65 28.94 4.39
CA SER A 141 -8.96 29.60 4.47
C SER A 141 -9.49 29.78 5.90
N GLU A 142 -8.95 29.03 6.87
CA GLU A 142 -9.42 28.99 8.25
C GLU A 142 -8.50 29.77 9.22
N CYS A 143 -7.24 30.04 8.85
CA CYS A 143 -6.28 30.80 9.66
C CYS A 143 -5.11 31.36 8.83
N GLN A 144 -4.29 32.22 9.43
CA GLN A 144 -2.96 32.55 8.91
C GLN A 144 -2.10 31.29 8.74
N LEU A 145 -1.39 31.18 7.62
CA LEU A 145 -0.57 30.02 7.31
C LEU A 145 0.77 30.39 6.66
N ILE A 146 1.85 29.70 7.03
CA ILE A 146 3.15 29.76 6.35
C ILE A 146 3.49 28.37 5.81
N GLU A 147 3.74 28.30 4.51
CA GLU A 147 4.40 27.14 3.90
C GLU A 147 5.91 27.33 3.93
N VAL A 148 6.66 26.29 4.31
CA VAL A 148 8.12 26.34 4.44
C VAL A 148 8.77 25.25 3.59
N ASP A 149 9.77 25.62 2.79
CA ASP A 149 10.56 24.62 2.05
C ASP A 149 11.59 23.92 2.95
N SER A 150 11.19 22.73 3.41
CA SER A 150 12.01 21.79 4.19
C SER A 150 12.77 20.75 3.36
N HIS A 151 12.60 20.74 2.04
CA HIS A 151 13.05 19.66 1.14
C HIS A 151 14.21 20.08 0.23
N CYS A 152 14.40 21.35 -0.07
CA CYS A 152 15.47 21.79 -0.95
C CYS A 152 16.62 22.47 -0.20
N VAL A 153 17.85 22.21 -0.64
CA VAL A 153 19.03 22.98 -0.23
C VAL A 153 18.92 24.39 -0.80
N LEU A 154 18.55 24.52 -2.08
CA LEU A 154 18.14 25.80 -2.66
C LEU A 154 16.61 25.94 -2.54
N PRO A 155 16.09 26.83 -1.69
CA PRO A 155 14.66 26.89 -1.46
C PRO A 155 13.86 27.18 -2.72
N ARG A 156 12.73 26.49 -2.90
CA ARG A 156 11.77 26.70 -3.99
C ARG A 156 11.38 28.18 -4.15
N PRO A 157 11.06 28.96 -3.09
CA PRO A 157 10.79 30.39 -3.23
C PRO A 157 11.94 31.23 -3.81
N VAL A 158 13.19 30.79 -3.67
CA VAL A 158 14.37 31.51 -4.17
C VAL A 158 14.52 31.35 -5.68
N PHE A 159 14.28 30.16 -6.22
CA PHE A 159 14.45 29.90 -7.66
C PHE A 159 13.15 29.59 -8.40
N GLY A 160 12.38 28.61 -7.90
CA GLY A 160 11.00 28.32 -8.30
C GLY A 160 10.73 28.21 -9.81
N LYS A 161 11.70 27.73 -10.59
CA LYS A 161 11.62 27.73 -12.06
C LYS A 161 11.99 26.37 -12.63
N SER A 162 11.25 25.97 -13.66
CA SER A 162 11.62 24.84 -14.51
C SER A 162 12.71 25.24 -15.53
N LYS A 163 13.54 24.26 -15.89
CA LYS A 163 14.45 24.30 -17.04
C LYS A 163 14.20 23.10 -17.92
N ASP A 164 14.43 23.24 -19.21
CA ASP A 164 14.27 22.15 -20.17
C ASP A 164 15.35 21.06 -20.05
N ARG A 165 16.51 21.37 -19.45
CA ARG A 165 17.63 20.42 -19.32
C ARG A 165 18.38 20.58 -17.98
N PRO A 166 18.91 19.49 -17.38
CA PRO A 166 19.59 19.54 -16.08
C PRO A 166 20.84 20.43 -16.07
N PHE A 167 21.60 20.49 -17.17
CA PHE A 167 22.79 21.37 -17.22
C PHE A 167 22.41 22.85 -17.20
N ARG A 168 21.24 23.22 -17.74
CA ARG A 168 20.74 24.61 -17.69
C ARG A 168 20.26 24.96 -16.30
N PHE A 169 19.66 24.01 -15.58
CA PHE A 169 19.38 24.14 -14.16
C PHE A 169 20.68 24.37 -13.38
N ARG A 170 21.67 23.47 -13.51
CA ARG A 170 23.00 23.59 -12.88
C ARG A 170 23.64 24.96 -13.12
N ASN A 171 23.64 25.44 -14.37
CA ASN A 171 24.23 26.73 -14.72
C ASN A 171 23.48 27.91 -14.08
N SER A 172 22.15 27.81 -13.93
CA SER A 172 21.31 28.88 -13.37
C SER A 172 21.35 28.93 -11.84
N THR A 173 21.59 27.79 -11.18
CA THR A 173 21.51 27.66 -9.72
C THR A 173 22.87 27.47 -9.03
N GLY A 174 23.93 27.19 -9.80
CA GLY A 174 25.22 26.78 -9.25
C GLY A 174 25.87 27.76 -8.28
N GLU A 175 25.71 29.08 -8.50
CA GLU A 175 26.22 30.09 -7.57
C GLU A 175 25.47 30.06 -6.24
N ALA A 176 24.14 30.10 -6.28
CA ALA A 176 23.29 30.03 -5.10
C ALA A 176 23.50 28.73 -4.30
N MET A 177 23.69 27.60 -4.99
CA MET A 177 23.95 26.32 -4.32
C MET A 177 25.32 26.25 -3.66
N ARG A 178 26.39 26.73 -4.31
CA ARG A 178 27.74 26.72 -3.73
C ARG A 178 27.80 27.43 -2.37
N GLY A 179 27.04 28.51 -2.21
CA GLY A 179 26.94 29.23 -0.94
C GLY A 179 26.12 28.53 0.16
N ARG A 180 25.51 27.37 -0.12
CA ARG A 180 24.62 26.63 0.80
C ARG A 180 25.12 25.23 1.16
N VAL A 181 25.82 24.56 0.25
CA VAL A 181 26.26 23.15 0.38
C VAL A 181 27.02 22.87 1.67
N SER A 182 27.88 23.78 2.10
CA SER A 182 28.74 23.58 3.28
C SER A 182 28.19 24.24 4.55
N ASN A 183 26.99 24.83 4.51
CA ASN A 183 26.47 25.61 5.64
C ASN A 183 26.03 24.70 6.78
N THR A 184 26.53 25.00 7.98
CA THR A 184 26.01 24.42 9.21
C THR A 184 24.58 24.90 9.44
N TRP A 185 23.67 23.99 9.79
CA TRP A 185 22.33 24.37 10.21
C TRP A 185 22.38 24.99 11.62
N PRO A 186 21.83 26.20 11.84
CA PRO A 186 21.83 26.82 13.16
C PRO A 186 21.01 26.01 14.18
N ASN A 187 21.49 25.93 15.42
CA ASN A 187 20.71 25.39 16.53
C ASN A 187 19.95 26.54 17.22
N LEU A 188 18.65 26.38 17.43
CA LEU A 188 17.87 27.31 18.23
C LEU A 188 17.91 26.90 19.71
N GLU A 189 18.50 27.73 20.56
CA GLU A 189 18.69 27.46 22.00
C GLU A 189 17.52 27.97 22.87
N PHE A 190 16.28 27.64 22.48
CA PHE A 190 15.11 27.95 23.31
C PHE A 190 14.04 26.87 23.18
N HIS A 191 13.29 26.64 24.26
CA HIS A 191 12.19 25.71 24.28
C HIS A 191 10.87 26.45 24.06
N PRO A 192 9.95 25.93 23.24
CA PRO A 192 8.63 26.50 23.13
C PRO A 192 7.82 26.26 24.41
N LYS A 193 6.79 27.07 24.64
CA LYS A 193 5.83 26.83 25.72
C LYS A 193 4.97 25.61 25.37
N ARG A 194 4.63 24.81 26.38
CA ARG A 194 3.64 23.73 26.26
C ARG A 194 2.22 24.28 26.27
N ILE A 195 1.29 23.48 25.73
CA ILE A 195 -0.14 23.73 25.89
C ILE A 195 -0.52 23.75 27.37
N ARG A 196 -1.54 24.56 27.70
CA ARG A 196 -2.05 24.69 29.06
C ARG A 196 -2.78 23.42 29.50
N ASP A 197 -2.65 23.07 30.78
CA ASP A 197 -3.42 21.97 31.37
C ASP A 197 -4.93 22.16 31.15
N GLY A 198 -5.62 21.10 30.75
CA GLY A 198 -7.08 21.09 30.53
C GLY A 198 -7.54 21.46 29.12
N TRP A 199 -6.62 21.75 28.19
CA TRP A 199 -6.94 21.74 26.76
C TRP A 199 -6.85 20.31 26.22
N ASP A 200 -7.88 19.87 25.50
CA ASP A 200 -7.94 18.55 24.88
C ASP A 200 -8.08 18.67 23.35
N PRO A 201 -7.35 17.86 22.57
CA PRO A 201 -7.52 17.86 21.13
C PRO A 201 -8.90 17.32 20.73
N PRO A 202 -9.47 17.76 19.59
CA PRO A 202 -10.81 17.36 19.18
C PRO A 202 -10.89 15.93 18.63
N PHE A 203 -9.83 15.12 18.79
CA PHE A 203 -9.67 13.74 18.33
C PHE A 203 -8.84 12.96 19.35
N GLU A 204 -8.85 11.62 19.27
CA GLU A 204 -8.01 10.77 20.11
C GLU A 204 -6.61 10.61 19.49
N PRO A 205 -5.56 11.22 20.08
CA PRO A 205 -4.20 11.12 19.56
C PRO A 205 -3.67 9.69 19.69
N VAL A 206 -2.80 9.31 18.75
CA VAL A 206 -2.15 8.00 18.73
C VAL A 206 -0.73 8.11 19.27
N ASP A 207 -0.35 7.28 20.25
CA ASP A 207 1.07 7.07 20.55
C ASP A 207 1.64 6.01 19.61
N ALA A 208 2.29 6.47 18.54
CA ALA A 208 2.90 5.58 17.54
C ALA A 208 3.94 4.63 18.15
N ARG A 209 4.62 5.01 19.24
CA ARG A 209 5.60 4.16 19.91
C ARG A 209 4.91 2.98 20.55
N MET A 210 3.79 3.21 21.24
CA MET A 210 3.00 2.16 21.88
C MET A 210 2.38 1.21 20.86
N GLU A 211 1.78 1.73 19.79
CA GLU A 211 1.15 0.91 18.74
C GLU A 211 2.18 0.00 18.05
N LEU A 212 3.35 0.54 17.69
CA LEU A 212 4.43 -0.24 17.09
C LEU A 212 5.02 -1.29 18.05
N GLN A 213 5.02 -1.04 19.36
CA GLN A 213 5.49 -1.99 20.38
C GLN A 213 4.47 -3.09 20.67
N LEU A 214 3.18 -2.78 20.63
CA LEU A 214 2.11 -3.71 21.01
C LEU A 214 1.96 -4.84 19.99
N ASP A 215 1.72 -4.49 18.73
CA ASP A 215 1.44 -5.45 17.65
C ASP A 215 1.98 -4.99 16.30
N GLY A 216 2.95 -4.07 16.30
CA GLY A 216 3.45 -3.45 15.09
C GLY A 216 2.45 -2.49 14.41
N GLY A 217 1.39 -2.09 15.10
CA GLY A 217 0.31 -1.26 14.56
C GLY A 217 -0.76 -2.04 13.80
N ALA A 218 -0.78 -3.37 13.90
CA ALA A 218 -1.75 -4.21 13.20
C ALA A 218 -3.20 -3.84 13.54
N ARG A 219 -3.50 -3.65 14.83
CA ARG A 219 -4.84 -3.21 15.27
C ARG A 219 -5.18 -1.82 14.75
N LEU A 220 -4.26 -0.85 14.86
CA LEU A 220 -4.48 0.51 14.39
C LEU A 220 -4.75 0.55 12.87
N LEU A 221 -3.87 -0.07 12.08
CA LEU A 221 -3.99 -0.08 10.62
C LEU A 221 -5.22 -0.86 10.12
N SER A 222 -5.70 -1.83 10.91
CA SER A 222 -6.95 -2.55 10.58
C SER A 222 -8.18 -1.64 10.56
N GLN A 223 -8.15 -0.50 11.26
CA GLN A 223 -9.25 0.48 11.33
C GLN A 223 -9.19 1.53 10.21
N CYS A 224 -8.11 1.52 9.43
CA CYS A 224 -7.89 2.42 8.31
C CYS A 224 -8.45 1.82 6.99
N ARG A 225 -8.98 2.68 6.12
CA ARG A 225 -9.44 2.36 4.76
C ARG A 225 -8.28 2.49 3.77
N ILE A 226 -7.26 1.68 3.99
CA ILE A 226 -6.02 1.67 3.21
C ILE A 226 -5.81 0.30 2.55
N ASP A 227 -5.07 0.25 1.46
CA ASP A 227 -4.80 -0.98 0.70
C ASP A 227 -3.90 -1.93 1.50
N PRO A 228 -4.40 -3.12 1.92
CA PRO A 228 -3.61 -4.11 2.63
C PRO A 228 -2.76 -4.99 1.70
N THR A 229 -2.98 -4.97 0.37
CA THR A 229 -2.22 -5.79 -0.58
C THR A 229 -0.83 -5.25 -0.85
N VAL A 230 -0.60 -3.95 -0.60
CA VAL A 230 0.73 -3.34 -0.61
C VAL A 230 1.32 -3.43 0.79
N VAL A 231 1.96 -4.57 1.06
CA VAL A 231 2.46 -4.93 2.38
C VAL A 231 3.66 -4.06 2.83
N PRO A 232 3.83 -3.85 4.15
CA PRO A 232 5.03 -3.25 4.73
C PRO A 232 6.31 -3.90 4.24
N VAL A 233 7.31 -3.07 3.98
CA VAL A 233 8.67 -3.57 3.76
C VAL A 233 9.29 -3.90 5.11
N THR A 234 10.17 -4.90 5.13
CA THR A 234 10.76 -5.40 6.38
C THR A 234 12.27 -5.17 6.47
N ASP A 235 12.88 -4.78 5.36
CA ASP A 235 14.31 -4.50 5.23
C ASP A 235 14.65 -3.01 5.29
N ILE A 236 13.64 -2.13 5.40
CA ILE A 236 13.81 -0.68 5.56
C ILE A 236 12.83 -0.20 6.63
N ARG A 237 13.37 0.38 7.71
CA ARG A 237 12.58 0.99 8.80
C ARG A 237 12.48 2.51 8.57
N GLY A 238 11.30 3.08 8.76
CA GLY A 238 11.08 4.53 8.81
C GLY A 238 11.70 5.17 10.07
N GLY A 239 11.73 6.50 10.08
CA GLY A 239 12.29 7.30 11.17
C GLY A 239 13.64 7.91 10.85
N GLU A 240 13.88 9.08 11.47
CA GLU A 240 15.12 9.85 11.35
C GLU A 240 16.33 9.08 11.88
N CYS A 241 16.19 8.34 12.98
CA CYS A 241 17.29 7.57 13.55
C CYS A 241 17.77 6.48 12.57
N ALA A 242 16.84 5.71 11.99
CA ALA A 242 17.17 4.67 11.02
C ALA A 242 17.78 5.25 9.74
N ALA A 243 17.27 6.42 9.29
CA ALA A 243 17.81 7.11 8.14
C ALA A 243 19.26 7.56 8.32
N LEU A 244 19.57 8.13 9.50
CA LEU A 244 20.91 8.62 9.83
C LEU A 244 21.90 7.48 9.99
N GLU A 245 21.53 6.41 10.69
CA GLU A 245 22.37 5.21 10.84
C GLU A 245 22.75 4.63 9.47
N HIS A 246 21.75 4.43 8.60
CA HIS A 246 21.97 3.93 7.23
C HIS A 246 22.84 4.87 6.39
N TRP A 247 22.62 6.19 6.51
CA TRP A 247 23.39 7.19 5.79
C TRP A 247 24.87 7.19 6.21
N GLU A 248 25.13 7.21 7.53
CA GLU A 248 26.49 7.21 8.08
C GLU A 248 27.26 5.94 7.67
N GLU A 249 26.64 4.76 7.80
CA GLU A 249 27.25 3.49 7.37
C GLU A 249 27.59 3.46 5.87
N TRP A 250 26.72 4.04 5.03
CA TRP A 250 26.97 4.11 3.60
C TRP A 250 28.04 5.16 3.23
N CYS A 251 28.14 6.26 3.97
CA CYS A 251 29.23 7.22 3.81
C CYS A 251 30.59 6.58 4.01
N ASP A 252 30.72 5.72 5.02
CA ASP A 252 31.97 5.03 5.35
C ASP A 252 32.37 3.97 4.31
N SER A 253 31.39 3.21 3.82
CA SER A 253 31.62 2.02 2.99
C SER A 253 31.42 2.24 1.48
N GLY A 254 30.55 3.17 1.10
CA GLY A 254 29.99 3.28 -0.26
C GLY A 254 30.36 4.56 -1.01
N LEU A 255 30.23 5.73 -0.37
CA LEU A 255 30.26 7.05 -1.04
C LEU A 255 31.49 7.25 -1.94
N LYS A 256 32.70 6.92 -1.47
CA LYS A 256 33.96 7.09 -2.23
C LYS A 256 33.92 6.38 -3.60
N ARG A 257 33.25 5.23 -3.70
CA ARG A 257 33.15 4.40 -4.90
C ARG A 257 31.85 4.60 -5.69
N TYR A 258 30.97 5.50 -5.23
CA TYR A 258 29.67 5.76 -5.84
C TYR A 258 29.75 5.98 -7.35
N HIS A 259 30.68 6.85 -7.80
CA HIS A 259 30.87 7.17 -9.22
C HIS A 259 31.12 5.94 -10.13
N ALA A 260 31.76 4.89 -9.59
CA ALA A 260 32.07 3.67 -10.31
C ALA A 260 30.96 2.60 -10.18
N ARG A 261 30.24 2.56 -9.04
CA ARG A 261 29.28 1.48 -8.72
C ARG A 261 27.82 1.81 -9.01
N ARG A 262 27.40 3.09 -9.02
CA ARG A 262 25.99 3.56 -9.11
C ARG A 262 25.16 3.03 -10.30
N ASN A 263 25.79 2.49 -11.34
CA ASN A 263 25.09 1.92 -12.50
C ASN A 263 24.94 0.40 -12.42
N ASN A 264 25.59 -0.28 -11.48
CA ASN A 264 25.50 -1.71 -11.32
C ASN A 264 24.30 -2.08 -10.46
N ALA A 265 23.16 -2.36 -11.10
CA ALA A 265 21.93 -2.66 -10.38
C ALA A 265 21.98 -3.97 -9.57
N ALA A 266 22.90 -4.88 -9.91
CA ALA A 266 23.12 -6.12 -9.15
C ALA A 266 23.84 -5.88 -7.81
N ASP A 267 24.24 -4.64 -7.54
CA ASP A 267 24.94 -4.23 -6.32
C ASP A 267 24.12 -3.16 -5.59
N ARG A 268 23.22 -3.62 -4.71
CA ARG A 268 22.33 -2.74 -3.92
C ARG A 268 23.09 -1.73 -3.06
N SER A 269 24.30 -2.08 -2.61
CA SER A 269 25.19 -1.20 -1.83
C SER A 269 25.96 -0.16 -2.68
N GLY A 270 25.88 -0.25 -4.01
CA GLY A 270 26.53 0.68 -4.93
C GLY A 270 25.91 2.09 -4.94
N VAL A 271 24.73 2.24 -4.34
CA VAL A 271 23.98 3.49 -4.18
C VAL A 271 23.59 3.68 -2.71
N SER A 272 23.23 4.90 -2.30
CA SER A 272 22.92 5.20 -0.90
C SER A 272 21.63 4.58 -0.41
N GLY A 273 20.64 4.33 -1.27
CA GLY A 273 19.35 3.77 -0.86
C GLY A 273 18.50 4.68 0.03
N ILE A 274 18.85 5.97 0.14
CA ILE A 274 18.21 6.90 1.10
C ILE A 274 16.91 7.56 0.60
N SER A 275 16.48 7.28 -0.64
CA SER A 275 15.32 7.94 -1.22
C SER A 275 14.01 7.76 -0.42
N PRO A 276 13.72 6.62 0.24
CA PRO A 276 12.55 6.50 1.11
C PRO A 276 12.51 7.55 2.22
N TRP A 277 13.62 7.74 2.95
CA TRP A 277 13.67 8.71 4.05
C TRP A 277 13.70 10.16 3.56
N ILE A 278 14.29 10.42 2.39
CA ILE A 278 14.25 11.77 1.80
C ILE A 278 12.84 12.13 1.34
N HIS A 279 12.10 11.18 0.75
CA HIS A 279 10.72 11.39 0.29
C HIS A 279 9.79 11.79 1.45
N TYR A 280 9.84 11.07 2.57
CA TYR A 280 9.08 11.40 3.77
C TYR A 280 9.76 12.45 4.68
N GLY A 281 10.84 13.05 4.20
CA GLY A 281 11.62 14.08 4.90
C GLY A 281 12.09 13.69 6.29
N MET A 282 12.30 12.40 6.53
CA MET A 282 12.93 11.83 7.73
C MET A 282 14.45 12.04 7.73
N LEU A 283 15.03 12.39 6.57
CA LEU A 283 16.44 12.73 6.43
C LEU A 283 16.62 14.09 5.75
N ALA A 284 17.30 15.02 6.42
CA ALA A 284 17.52 16.37 5.90
C ALA A 284 18.45 16.39 4.67
N PRO A 285 18.01 16.90 3.51
CA PRO A 285 18.89 17.01 2.33
C PRO A 285 20.09 17.93 2.55
N THR A 286 19.94 18.97 3.39
CA THR A 286 21.03 19.85 3.83
C THR A 286 22.12 19.11 4.57
N ARG A 287 21.75 18.16 5.45
CA ARG A 287 22.69 17.29 6.16
C ARG A 287 23.45 16.39 5.19
N VAL A 288 22.73 15.67 4.34
CA VAL A 288 23.28 14.72 3.36
C VAL A 288 24.29 15.38 2.42
N VAL A 289 23.93 16.55 1.88
CA VAL A 289 24.80 17.33 0.99
C VAL A 289 26.05 17.84 1.72
N ARG A 290 25.90 18.35 2.94
CA ARG A 290 27.02 18.86 3.74
C ARG A 290 28.01 17.75 4.11
N ASP A 291 27.51 16.58 4.51
CA ASP A 291 28.34 15.43 4.85
C ASP A 291 29.11 14.94 3.61
N ALA A 292 28.44 14.78 2.47
CA ALA A 292 29.10 14.38 1.23
C ALA A 292 30.15 15.41 0.77
N ALA A 293 29.86 16.71 0.86
CA ALA A 293 30.80 17.77 0.53
C ALA A 293 32.04 17.77 1.43
N ARG A 294 31.87 17.50 2.74
CA ARG A 294 32.97 17.38 3.70
C ARG A 294 33.86 16.17 3.39
N ILE A 295 33.26 15.02 3.06
CA ILE A 295 34.01 13.79 2.73
C ILE A 295 34.82 13.96 1.44
N GLY A 296 34.21 14.55 0.41
CA GLY A 296 34.87 14.88 -0.85
C GLY A 296 35.28 13.67 -1.72
N GLY A 297 35.98 13.98 -2.82
CA GLY A 297 36.44 13.01 -3.81
C GLY A 297 35.41 12.67 -4.90
N LYS A 298 35.85 11.92 -5.92
CA LYS A 298 35.07 11.64 -7.14
C LYS A 298 33.68 11.03 -6.87
N GLY A 299 33.59 10.19 -5.84
CA GLY A 299 32.33 9.59 -5.42
C GLY A 299 31.34 10.63 -4.88
N ALA A 300 31.80 11.50 -3.97
CA ALA A 300 31.01 12.59 -3.41
C ALA A 300 30.63 13.63 -4.46
N GLU A 301 31.56 14.04 -5.34
CA GLU A 301 31.27 14.96 -6.45
C GLU A 301 30.12 14.44 -7.33
N LYS A 302 30.15 13.14 -7.67
CA LYS A 302 29.09 12.55 -8.48
C LYS A 302 27.78 12.40 -7.72
N PHE A 303 27.83 12.11 -6.42
CA PHE A 303 26.65 12.03 -5.56
C PHE A 303 25.97 13.39 -5.40
N LEU A 304 26.76 14.44 -5.15
CA LEU A 304 26.28 15.83 -5.06
C LEU A 304 25.62 16.28 -6.36
N ASP A 305 26.12 15.87 -7.52
CA ASP A 305 25.47 16.15 -8.81
C ASP A 305 24.03 15.57 -8.88
N GLU A 306 23.84 14.34 -8.39
CA GLU A 306 22.50 13.70 -8.35
C GLU A 306 21.57 14.42 -7.34
N MET A 307 22.09 14.80 -6.17
CA MET A 307 21.33 15.49 -5.13
C MET A 307 20.99 16.95 -5.46
N LEU A 308 21.94 17.71 -5.99
CA LEU A 308 21.83 19.16 -6.19
C LEU A 308 21.31 19.54 -7.57
N VAL A 309 21.44 18.65 -8.57
CA VAL A 309 20.98 18.95 -9.92
C VAL A 309 19.75 18.13 -10.26
N PHE A 310 19.84 16.80 -10.22
CA PHE A 310 18.73 15.96 -10.70
C PHE A 310 17.53 16.00 -9.76
N ARG A 311 17.75 15.82 -8.45
CA ARG A 311 16.69 15.91 -7.45
C ARG A 311 16.11 17.33 -7.34
N GLU A 312 16.93 18.35 -7.16
CA GLU A 312 16.41 19.72 -6.97
C GLU A 312 15.75 20.28 -8.23
N HIS A 313 16.22 19.94 -9.43
CA HIS A 313 15.54 20.34 -10.66
C HIS A 313 14.13 19.77 -10.71
N ALA A 314 13.91 18.53 -10.28
CA ALA A 314 12.58 17.94 -10.19
C ALA A 314 11.67 18.68 -9.19
N GLN A 315 12.18 19.02 -8.00
CA GLN A 315 11.46 19.79 -6.98
C GLN A 315 11.08 21.19 -7.50
N HIS A 316 12.02 21.92 -8.09
CA HIS A 316 11.74 23.24 -8.69
C HIS A 316 10.87 23.17 -9.94
N HIS A 317 10.88 22.04 -10.67
CA HIS A 317 9.98 21.83 -11.80
C HIS A 317 8.54 21.66 -11.32
N ALA A 318 8.30 20.77 -10.35
CA ALA A 318 6.98 20.57 -9.76
C ALA A 318 6.42 21.86 -9.17
N HIS A 319 7.24 22.65 -8.47
CA HIS A 319 6.83 23.96 -7.96
C HIS A 319 6.48 24.99 -9.05
N ALA A 320 7.04 24.85 -10.26
CA ALA A 320 6.90 25.83 -11.33
C ALA A 320 5.75 25.53 -12.30
N VAL A 321 5.13 24.35 -12.22
CA VAL A 321 4.08 23.90 -13.14
C VAL A 321 2.84 23.49 -12.36
N ASN A 322 1.68 23.54 -13.02
CA ASN A 322 0.45 23.00 -12.45
C ASN A 322 0.35 21.51 -12.78
N ASN A 323 -0.26 20.75 -11.87
CA ASN A 323 -0.44 19.29 -11.96
C ASN A 323 0.83 18.58 -12.45
N PRO A 324 1.93 18.60 -11.70
CA PRO A 324 3.24 18.16 -12.19
C PRO A 324 3.27 16.77 -12.83
N GLU A 325 2.40 15.85 -12.42
CA GLU A 325 2.26 14.51 -12.99
C GLU A 325 1.62 14.46 -14.40
N ASP A 326 0.88 15.49 -14.84
CA ASP A 326 0.07 15.44 -16.06
C ASP A 326 0.89 15.30 -17.36
N TRP A 327 0.33 14.57 -18.34
CA TRP A 327 0.90 14.42 -19.69
C TRP A 327 1.21 15.77 -20.37
N SER A 328 0.43 16.81 -20.06
CA SER A 328 0.65 18.17 -20.59
C SER A 328 2.01 18.76 -20.22
N ASN A 329 2.65 18.28 -19.15
CA ASN A 329 3.98 18.71 -18.74
C ASN A 329 5.13 18.05 -19.53
N ILE A 330 4.82 17.06 -20.38
CA ILE A 330 5.80 16.49 -21.31
C ILE A 330 6.11 17.49 -22.46
N PRO A 331 7.39 17.69 -22.82
CA PRO A 331 7.77 18.62 -23.89
C PRO A 331 7.06 18.32 -25.22
N GLY A 332 6.65 19.38 -25.95
CA GLY A 332 5.91 19.23 -27.21
C GLY A 332 6.59 18.32 -28.23
N TRP A 333 7.91 18.41 -28.38
CA TRP A 333 8.67 17.54 -29.29
C TRP A 333 8.54 16.05 -28.97
N ALA A 334 8.38 15.70 -27.69
CA ALA A 334 8.30 14.33 -27.22
C ALA A 334 6.87 13.81 -27.38
N ARG A 335 5.86 14.63 -27.05
CA ARG A 335 4.44 14.32 -27.29
C ARG A 335 4.17 14.07 -28.76
N GLU A 336 4.52 15.03 -29.62
CA GLU A 336 4.38 14.91 -31.09
C GLU A 336 5.08 13.65 -31.63
N SER A 337 6.25 13.31 -31.08
CA SER A 337 7.00 12.15 -31.55
C SER A 337 6.43 10.81 -31.08
N LEU A 338 5.80 10.75 -29.91
CA LEU A 338 5.19 9.54 -29.38
C LEU A 338 3.79 9.33 -29.97
N GLU A 339 3.03 10.40 -30.18
CA GLU A 339 1.71 10.36 -30.83
C GLU A 339 1.82 10.01 -32.33
N GLY A 340 2.90 10.42 -32.99
CA GLY A 340 3.15 10.12 -34.41
C GLY A 340 3.75 8.73 -34.70
N ARG A 341 3.84 7.84 -33.71
CA ARG A 341 4.43 6.50 -33.88
C ARG A 341 3.45 5.53 -34.55
N ALA A 342 3.98 4.52 -35.22
CA ALA A 342 3.18 3.37 -35.60
C ALA A 342 3.26 2.33 -34.48
N PHE A 343 2.20 2.20 -33.69
CA PHE A 343 2.14 1.16 -32.66
C PHE A 343 1.97 -0.22 -33.34
N GLN A 344 2.80 -1.19 -32.94
CA GLN A 344 2.93 -2.49 -33.63
C GLN A 344 2.89 -3.70 -32.67
N SER A 345 2.64 -3.49 -31.38
CA SER A 345 2.64 -4.55 -30.36
C SER A 345 1.27 -4.63 -29.72
N GLU A 346 0.83 -5.80 -29.27
CA GLU A 346 -0.37 -5.93 -28.42
C GLU A 346 -0.05 -5.75 -26.94
N GLY A 347 1.23 -5.65 -26.55
CA GLY A 347 1.68 -5.50 -25.15
C GLY A 347 1.26 -6.65 -24.23
N PRO A 348 1.85 -6.77 -23.03
CA PRO A 348 1.25 -7.51 -21.92
C PRO A 348 0.03 -6.78 -21.34
N ASN A 349 -0.90 -7.53 -20.74
CA ASN A 349 -2.00 -6.93 -19.97
C ASN A 349 -1.47 -6.18 -18.75
N VAL A 350 -2.16 -5.12 -18.32
CA VAL A 350 -1.74 -4.31 -17.17
C VAL A 350 -1.74 -5.14 -15.87
N SER A 351 -2.65 -6.10 -15.73
CA SER A 351 -2.69 -7.06 -14.62
C SER A 351 -1.42 -7.91 -14.53
N ASP A 352 -1.00 -8.48 -15.66
CA ASP A 352 0.22 -9.29 -15.78
C ASP A 352 1.47 -8.44 -15.53
N MET A 353 1.49 -7.23 -16.10
CA MET A 353 2.53 -6.25 -15.81
C MET A 353 2.61 -5.96 -14.32
N GLU A 354 1.50 -5.71 -13.63
CA GLU A 354 1.54 -5.38 -12.20
C GLU A 354 2.18 -6.49 -11.37
N ARG A 355 1.92 -7.76 -11.73
CA ARG A 355 2.46 -8.95 -11.05
C ARG A 355 3.89 -9.32 -11.46
N GLY A 356 4.47 -8.65 -12.46
CA GLY A 356 5.78 -8.98 -13.02
C GLY A 356 5.74 -10.24 -13.87
N GLU A 357 4.70 -10.39 -14.69
CA GLU A 357 4.49 -11.50 -15.63
C GLU A 357 4.34 -10.99 -17.07
N SER A 358 5.04 -9.92 -17.42
CA SER A 358 5.04 -9.33 -18.77
C SER A 358 5.69 -10.21 -19.84
N GLY A 359 6.49 -11.21 -19.42
CA GLY A 359 7.31 -12.04 -20.28
C GLY A 359 8.70 -11.46 -20.57
N ASP A 360 9.02 -10.27 -20.05
CA ASP A 360 10.38 -9.70 -20.09
C ASP A 360 11.10 -9.90 -18.76
N GLU A 361 12.06 -10.83 -18.72
CA GLU A 361 12.76 -11.22 -17.48
C GLU A 361 13.32 -10.05 -16.66
N LEU A 362 13.91 -9.03 -17.30
CA LEU A 362 14.50 -7.91 -16.56
C LEU A 362 13.42 -6.99 -15.99
N TRP A 363 12.39 -6.73 -16.78
CA TRP A 363 11.27 -5.89 -16.36
C TRP A 363 10.49 -6.57 -15.24
N ASP A 364 10.16 -7.84 -15.40
CA ASP A 364 9.46 -8.69 -14.43
C ASP A 364 10.22 -8.72 -13.10
N SER A 365 11.52 -9.00 -13.14
CA SER A 365 12.35 -9.00 -11.94
C SER A 365 12.41 -7.62 -11.26
N ALA A 366 12.41 -6.52 -12.02
CA ALA A 366 12.37 -5.18 -11.45
C ALA A 366 11.03 -4.86 -10.79
N GLN A 367 9.94 -5.29 -11.42
CA GLN A 367 8.58 -5.10 -10.91
C GLN A 367 8.34 -5.94 -9.64
N ILE A 368 8.74 -7.22 -9.64
CA ILE A 368 8.68 -8.09 -8.45
C ILE A 368 9.47 -7.46 -7.30
N GLY A 369 10.68 -6.97 -7.56
CA GLY A 369 11.49 -6.29 -6.54
C GLY A 369 10.84 -5.03 -5.98
N LEU A 370 10.13 -4.26 -6.82
CA LEU A 370 9.40 -3.08 -6.39
C LEU A 370 8.19 -3.46 -5.50
N ILE A 371 7.45 -4.50 -5.88
CA ILE A 371 6.33 -5.04 -5.08
C ILE A 371 6.83 -5.57 -3.75
N ARG A 372 7.94 -6.32 -3.71
CA ARG A 372 8.40 -6.98 -2.47
C ARG A 372 9.21 -6.07 -1.54
N HIS A 373 10.02 -5.17 -2.10
CA HIS A 373 11.01 -4.40 -1.33
C HIS A 373 10.77 -2.90 -1.36
N GLY A 374 9.75 -2.43 -2.10
CA GLY A 374 9.36 -1.01 -2.12
C GLY A 374 10.40 -0.06 -2.71
N VAL A 375 11.45 -0.58 -3.34
CA VAL A 375 12.53 0.21 -3.96
C VAL A 375 12.97 -0.42 -5.28
N MET A 376 13.33 0.44 -6.24
CA MET A 376 13.86 0.00 -7.53
C MET A 376 15.17 0.74 -7.85
N HIS A 377 16.20 0.01 -8.24
CA HIS A 377 17.48 0.62 -8.59
C HIS A 377 17.34 1.56 -9.80
N ASN A 378 17.74 2.83 -9.67
CA ASN A 378 17.49 3.89 -10.67
C ASN A 378 17.93 3.52 -12.10
N ASN A 379 19.08 2.84 -12.27
CA ASN A 379 19.52 2.42 -13.61
C ASN A 379 18.50 1.48 -14.30
N VAL A 380 17.83 0.63 -13.53
CA VAL A 380 16.77 -0.26 -14.02
C VAL A 380 15.43 0.47 -14.09
N ARG A 381 15.10 1.38 -13.16
CA ARG A 381 13.89 2.25 -13.22
C ARG A 381 13.76 2.99 -14.56
N MET A 382 14.87 3.51 -15.11
CA MET A 382 14.91 4.11 -16.44
C MET A 382 14.60 3.16 -17.61
N THR A 383 14.90 1.87 -17.45
CA THR A 383 14.57 0.83 -18.45
C THR A 383 13.14 0.34 -18.25
N TRP A 384 12.76 0.08 -17.01
CA TRP A 384 11.40 -0.28 -16.59
C TRP A 384 10.37 0.74 -17.07
N GLY A 385 10.57 2.03 -16.78
CA GLY A 385 9.63 3.09 -17.15
C GLY A 385 9.54 3.33 -18.66
N LYS A 386 10.57 2.98 -19.44
CA LYS A 386 10.53 3.10 -20.91
C LYS A 386 9.78 1.96 -21.59
N ALA A 387 9.60 0.83 -20.93
CA ALA A 387 8.91 -0.32 -21.50
C ALA A 387 7.42 -0.02 -21.72
N PHE A 388 6.78 0.70 -20.79
CA PHE A 388 5.37 1.10 -20.89
C PHE A 388 5.02 1.76 -22.21
N ALA A 389 5.84 2.71 -22.66
CA ALA A 389 5.62 3.37 -23.95
C ALA A 389 5.62 2.37 -25.12
N GLY A 390 6.36 1.26 -25.04
CA GLY A 390 6.36 0.24 -26.08
C GLY A 390 5.26 -0.82 -25.98
N TRP A 391 4.51 -0.83 -24.87
CA TRP A 391 3.53 -1.86 -24.54
C TRP A 391 2.10 -1.35 -24.47
N ILE A 392 1.91 -0.05 -24.24
CA ILE A 392 0.60 0.59 -24.19
C ILE A 392 0.50 1.58 -25.35
N GLU A 393 -0.58 1.45 -26.14
CA GLU A 393 -0.79 2.18 -27.39
C GLU A 393 -0.79 3.69 -27.18
N GLU A 394 -1.65 4.17 -26.28
CA GLU A 394 -1.78 5.60 -25.95
C GLU A 394 -0.64 6.07 -25.04
N PRO A 395 0.25 6.99 -25.47
CA PRO A 395 1.41 7.40 -24.67
C PRO A 395 1.05 8.04 -23.33
N ALA A 396 -0.04 8.80 -23.29
CA ALA A 396 -0.52 9.42 -22.05
C ALA A 396 -0.96 8.35 -21.04
N GLU A 397 -1.66 7.32 -21.49
CA GLU A 397 -2.06 6.18 -20.67
C GLU A 397 -0.84 5.36 -20.23
N ALA A 398 0.11 5.12 -21.14
CA ALA A 398 1.36 4.44 -20.81
C ALA A 398 2.12 5.13 -19.67
N MET A 399 2.17 6.47 -19.68
CA MET A 399 2.79 7.25 -18.61
C MET A 399 1.97 7.20 -17.32
N ARG A 400 0.64 7.28 -17.42
CA ARG A 400 -0.27 7.18 -16.27
C ARG A 400 -0.10 5.86 -15.53
N VAL A 401 -0.08 4.72 -16.24
CA VAL A 401 0.13 3.40 -15.63
C VAL A 401 1.54 3.28 -15.02
N ALA A 402 2.58 3.83 -15.69
CA ALA A 402 3.92 3.86 -15.12
C ALA A 402 4.01 4.66 -13.82
N LEU A 403 3.32 5.82 -13.73
CA LEU A 403 3.22 6.61 -12.51
C LEU A 403 2.42 5.87 -11.43
N GLU A 404 1.32 5.21 -11.79
CA GLU A 404 0.52 4.42 -10.86
C GLU A 404 1.34 3.32 -10.19
N PHE A 405 2.10 2.52 -10.95
CA PHE A 405 2.93 1.46 -10.36
C PHE A 405 4.03 2.04 -9.48
N ASN A 406 4.64 3.13 -9.95
CA ASN A 406 5.66 3.85 -9.20
C ASN A 406 5.14 4.32 -7.84
N ASP A 407 3.99 4.99 -7.83
CA ASP A 407 3.43 5.68 -6.67
C ASP A 407 2.77 4.72 -5.69
N ARG A 408 2.24 3.61 -6.20
CA ARG A 408 1.65 2.54 -5.38
C ARG A 408 2.70 1.80 -4.58
N PHE A 409 3.77 1.36 -5.23
CA PHE A 409 4.70 0.41 -4.63
C PHE A 409 5.98 1.05 -4.10
N ALA A 410 6.52 2.10 -4.74
CA ALA A 410 7.78 2.68 -4.30
C ALA A 410 7.58 3.50 -3.02
N LEU A 411 8.42 3.25 -2.01
CA LEU A 411 8.50 4.12 -0.82
C LEU A 411 8.99 5.52 -1.15
N ASP A 412 9.63 5.70 -2.32
CA ASP A 412 10.04 6.99 -2.85
C ASP A 412 9.16 7.48 -4.02
N GLY A 413 7.97 6.89 -4.17
CA GLY A 413 6.94 7.31 -5.15
C GLY A 413 6.14 8.52 -4.66
N ARG A 414 5.35 9.15 -5.54
CA ARG A 414 4.64 10.42 -5.28
C ARG A 414 5.57 11.54 -4.82
N ASP A 415 6.81 11.49 -5.29
CA ASP A 415 7.81 12.54 -5.09
C ASP A 415 8.03 13.27 -6.42
N PRO A 416 8.25 14.59 -6.43
CA PRO A 416 8.66 15.30 -7.64
C PRO A 416 9.82 14.61 -8.38
N SER A 417 10.79 14.04 -7.66
CA SER A 417 11.93 13.31 -8.23
C SER A 417 11.52 12.01 -8.91
N SER A 418 10.59 11.25 -8.33
CA SER A 418 10.11 10.01 -8.94
C SER A 418 9.21 10.28 -10.14
N ILE A 419 8.33 11.28 -10.04
CA ILE A 419 7.44 11.72 -11.12
C ILE A 419 8.29 12.17 -12.31
N ALA A 420 9.24 13.08 -12.09
CA ALA A 420 10.16 13.53 -13.14
C ALA A 420 11.01 12.39 -13.71
N GLY A 421 11.36 11.38 -12.89
CA GLY A 421 12.07 10.18 -13.33
C GLY A 421 11.25 9.32 -14.29
N VAL A 422 9.95 9.13 -14.01
CA VAL A 422 9.02 8.47 -14.94
C VAL A 422 8.84 9.32 -16.19
N GLN A 423 8.54 10.61 -16.05
CA GLN A 423 8.37 11.54 -17.18
C GLN A 423 9.62 11.67 -18.06
N TRP A 424 10.83 11.50 -17.51
CA TRP A 424 12.06 11.42 -18.29
C TRP A 424 12.06 10.21 -19.24
N CYS A 425 11.41 9.11 -18.85
CA CYS A 425 11.21 7.97 -19.73
C CYS A 425 10.40 8.35 -20.98
N PHE A 426 9.55 9.37 -20.87
CA PHE A 426 8.70 9.95 -21.93
C PHE A 426 9.25 11.26 -22.52
N GLY A 427 10.46 11.70 -22.12
CA GLY A 427 11.18 12.81 -22.77
C GLY A 427 11.37 14.08 -21.95
N LEU A 428 10.82 14.17 -20.73
CA LEU A 428 11.09 15.30 -19.84
C LEU A 428 12.60 15.41 -19.55
N PHE A 429 13.15 16.62 -19.59
CA PHE A 429 14.56 16.93 -19.34
C PHE A 429 15.61 16.31 -20.29
N ASP A 430 15.18 15.61 -21.34
CA ASP A 430 16.07 15.07 -22.36
C ASP A 430 15.94 15.84 -23.69
N ARG A 431 16.70 15.40 -24.69
CA ARG A 431 16.62 15.89 -26.07
C ARG A 431 15.99 14.83 -26.98
N ALA A 432 15.56 15.26 -28.16
CA ALA A 432 15.21 14.36 -29.25
C ALA A 432 16.42 13.57 -29.76
N PHE A 433 16.21 12.29 -30.08
CA PHE A 433 17.17 11.39 -30.71
C PHE A 433 16.74 11.07 -32.14
N GLY A 434 17.72 10.92 -33.03
CA GLY A 434 17.50 10.58 -34.44
C GLY A 434 18.41 9.42 -34.89
N PRO A 435 17.98 8.62 -35.88
CA PRO A 435 16.65 8.63 -36.51
C PRO A 435 15.54 8.12 -35.55
N PRO A 436 14.25 8.45 -35.80
CA PRO A 436 13.14 7.97 -34.97
C PRO A 436 13.06 6.43 -34.93
N ASP A 437 12.76 5.89 -33.76
CA ASP A 437 12.34 4.51 -33.56
C ASP A 437 10.90 4.29 -34.04
N PRO A 438 10.57 3.10 -34.56
CA PRO A 438 9.18 2.76 -34.85
C PRO A 438 8.26 2.79 -33.62
N VAL A 439 8.77 2.39 -32.44
CA VAL A 439 7.97 2.22 -31.21
C VAL A 439 8.11 3.41 -30.26
N LEU A 440 9.33 3.92 -30.07
CA LEU A 440 9.62 5.01 -29.13
C LEU A 440 9.74 6.39 -29.81
N GLY A 441 9.60 6.49 -31.13
CA GLY A 441 9.85 7.72 -31.86
C GLY A 441 11.25 8.28 -31.57
N LYS A 442 11.34 9.57 -31.23
CA LYS A 442 12.58 10.28 -30.93
C LYS A 442 12.99 10.18 -29.46
N ILE A 443 12.30 9.38 -28.64
CA ILE A 443 12.69 9.15 -27.25
C ILE A 443 13.98 8.32 -27.20
N ARG A 444 14.84 8.59 -26.21
CA ARG A 444 16.05 7.80 -25.98
C ARG A 444 15.69 6.32 -25.77
N LYS A 445 16.17 5.46 -26.66
CA LYS A 445 16.01 4.00 -26.56
C LYS A 445 16.79 3.42 -25.38
N ARG A 446 16.16 2.49 -24.65
CA ARG A 446 16.80 1.63 -23.64
C ARG A 446 16.14 0.25 -23.60
N ALA A 447 16.43 -0.59 -24.60
CA ALA A 447 15.87 -1.94 -24.67
C ALA A 447 16.23 -2.77 -23.43
N THR A 448 15.23 -3.44 -22.84
CA THR A 448 15.34 -4.37 -21.71
C THR A 448 16.35 -5.48 -22.00
N SER A 449 16.23 -6.13 -23.15
CA SER A 449 17.15 -7.19 -23.62
C SER A 449 18.62 -6.76 -23.65
N SER A 450 18.90 -5.50 -24.01
CA SER A 450 20.27 -4.97 -24.02
C SER A 450 20.77 -4.66 -22.61
N HIS A 451 19.92 -4.16 -21.73
CA HIS A 451 20.28 -3.93 -20.33
C HIS A 451 20.51 -5.26 -19.59
N ARG A 452 19.66 -6.25 -19.84
CA ARG A 452 19.77 -7.60 -19.28
C ARG A 452 21.12 -8.25 -19.59
N LYS A 453 21.64 -8.11 -20.81
CA LYS A 453 22.94 -8.69 -21.23
C LYS A 453 24.15 -8.07 -20.53
N ARG A 454 24.08 -6.80 -20.12
CA ARG A 454 25.19 -6.08 -19.45
C ARG A 454 25.13 -6.13 -17.92
N LEU A 455 24.06 -6.70 -17.37
CA LEU A 455 23.82 -6.82 -15.94
C LEU A 455 24.19 -8.23 -15.48
N ASP A 456 24.82 -8.34 -14.31
CA ASP A 456 24.89 -9.60 -13.57
C ASP A 456 23.47 -9.94 -13.07
N PHE A 457 22.68 -10.52 -13.97
CA PHE A 457 21.27 -10.73 -13.73
C PHE A 457 20.97 -11.81 -12.71
N PRO A 458 21.69 -12.95 -12.62
CA PRO A 458 21.48 -13.89 -11.52
C PRO A 458 21.60 -13.20 -10.16
N LYS A 459 22.59 -12.32 -9.99
CA LYS A 459 22.76 -11.55 -8.75
C LYS A 459 21.70 -10.45 -8.58
N TYR A 460 21.23 -9.83 -9.66
CA TYR A 460 20.12 -8.88 -9.59
C TYR A 460 18.84 -9.59 -9.13
N LYS A 461 18.48 -10.67 -9.83
CA LYS A 461 17.34 -11.54 -9.57
C LYS A 461 17.33 -12.05 -8.13
N SER A 462 18.48 -12.45 -7.60
CA SER A 462 18.56 -13.01 -6.24
C SER A 462 18.10 -12.05 -5.15
N TRP A 463 18.23 -10.73 -5.34
CA TRP A 463 17.75 -9.77 -4.34
C TRP A 463 16.38 -9.19 -4.67
N THR A 464 16.04 -9.00 -5.96
CA THR A 464 14.72 -8.48 -6.34
C THR A 464 13.61 -9.51 -6.20
N GLU A 465 13.91 -10.78 -6.47
CA GLU A 465 12.95 -11.88 -6.35
C GLU A 465 13.17 -12.69 -5.07
N ASN A 466 13.94 -12.15 -4.10
CA ASN A 466 13.94 -12.72 -2.77
C ASN A 466 12.53 -12.62 -2.18
N ALA A 467 12.15 -13.58 -1.36
CA ALA A 467 10.90 -13.46 -0.62
C ALA A 467 10.96 -12.26 0.32
N THR A 468 9.79 -11.70 0.65
CA THR A 468 9.69 -10.73 1.74
C THR A 468 10.08 -11.36 3.09
N MET A 469 10.17 -10.56 4.16
CA MET A 469 10.54 -11.05 5.50
C MET A 469 11.95 -11.68 5.61
N GLY A 470 12.82 -11.47 4.61
CA GLY A 470 14.21 -11.94 4.63
C GLY A 470 14.41 -13.40 4.17
N GLY A 471 13.36 -14.10 3.75
CA GLY A 471 13.45 -15.46 3.22
C GLY A 471 12.09 -16.12 2.99
N SER A 472 12.05 -17.18 2.17
CA SER A 472 10.81 -17.93 1.94
C SER A 472 10.36 -18.60 3.23
N MET A 473 9.05 -18.61 3.46
CA MET A 473 8.39 -19.32 4.56
C MET A 473 7.53 -20.41 3.95
N ARG A 474 7.43 -21.56 4.63
CA ARG A 474 6.38 -22.55 4.36
C ARG A 474 5.11 -22.11 5.06
N VAL A 475 4.08 -21.76 4.29
CA VAL A 475 2.77 -21.34 4.81
C VAL A 475 1.71 -22.36 4.48
N GLY A 476 1.07 -22.91 5.51
CA GLY A 476 -0.09 -23.78 5.38
C GLY A 476 -1.37 -22.96 5.41
N ILE A 477 -2.33 -23.28 4.54
CA ILE A 477 -3.66 -22.66 4.53
C ILE A 477 -4.72 -23.76 4.68
N VAL A 478 -5.55 -23.67 5.70
CA VAL A 478 -6.66 -24.62 5.95
C VAL A 478 -7.95 -24.02 5.41
N GLY A 479 -8.43 -24.55 4.28
CA GLY A 479 -9.63 -24.08 3.56
C GLY A 479 -9.29 -23.41 2.23
N GLY A 480 -9.68 -24.02 1.11
CA GLY A 480 -9.52 -23.54 -0.26
C GLY A 480 -10.70 -22.72 -0.77
N GLY A 481 -11.33 -21.94 0.11
CA GLY A 481 -12.35 -20.95 -0.25
C GLY A 481 -11.75 -19.65 -0.79
N LEU A 482 -12.59 -18.64 -1.00
CA LEU A 482 -12.17 -17.33 -1.52
C LEU A 482 -11.05 -16.68 -0.69
N SER A 483 -11.22 -16.61 0.64
CA SER A 483 -10.23 -16.02 1.55
C SER A 483 -8.92 -16.80 1.56
N GLY A 484 -8.98 -18.14 1.61
CA GLY A 484 -7.79 -18.99 1.64
C GLY A 484 -6.98 -18.95 0.35
N LEU A 485 -7.64 -19.05 -0.81
CA LEU A 485 -6.97 -18.95 -2.11
C LEU A 485 -6.42 -17.55 -2.36
N PHE A 486 -7.14 -16.50 -1.98
CA PHE A 486 -6.65 -15.13 -2.14
C PHE A 486 -5.45 -14.84 -1.23
N ALA A 487 -5.48 -15.28 0.04
CA ALA A 487 -4.31 -15.20 0.92
C ALA A 487 -3.12 -15.98 0.35
N GLY A 488 -3.37 -17.18 -0.20
CA GLY A 488 -2.35 -17.99 -0.85
C GLY A 488 -1.72 -17.33 -2.06
N ARG A 489 -2.53 -16.70 -2.92
CA ARG A 489 -2.05 -15.92 -4.07
C ARG A 489 -1.12 -14.79 -3.64
N LEU A 490 -1.57 -13.96 -2.68
CA LEU A 490 -0.76 -12.85 -2.18
C LEU A 490 0.57 -13.33 -1.59
N LEU A 491 0.57 -14.40 -0.79
CA LEU A 491 1.79 -14.95 -0.20
C LEU A 491 2.75 -15.53 -1.25
N ASN A 492 2.22 -16.18 -2.28
CA ASN A 492 3.01 -16.68 -3.40
C ASN A 492 3.67 -15.53 -4.19
N ASP A 493 2.91 -14.47 -4.49
CA ASP A 493 3.44 -13.28 -5.17
C ASP A 493 4.54 -12.59 -4.32
N LEU A 494 4.44 -12.67 -2.99
CA LEU A 494 5.47 -12.21 -2.03
C LEU A 494 6.66 -13.17 -1.84
N GLY A 495 6.65 -14.31 -2.53
CA GLY A 495 7.77 -15.26 -2.63
C GLY A 495 7.78 -16.38 -1.59
N HIS A 496 6.66 -16.66 -0.95
CA HIS A 496 6.54 -17.74 0.04
C HIS A 496 6.00 -19.03 -0.55
N ASP A 497 6.36 -20.16 0.06
CA ASP A 497 5.92 -21.49 -0.33
C ASP A 497 4.57 -21.82 0.31
N VAL A 498 3.51 -21.82 -0.48
CA VAL A 498 2.13 -21.97 0.02
C VAL A 498 1.59 -23.37 -0.27
N THR A 499 0.98 -24.00 0.74
CA THR A 499 0.19 -25.22 0.57
C THR A 499 -1.22 -25.03 1.13
N VAL A 500 -2.23 -25.27 0.30
CA VAL A 500 -3.64 -25.18 0.68
C VAL A 500 -4.19 -26.58 0.92
N TRP A 501 -4.89 -26.78 2.04
CA TRP A 501 -5.57 -28.01 2.42
C TRP A 501 -7.07 -27.78 2.42
N ASP A 502 -7.78 -28.46 1.53
CA ASP A 502 -9.23 -28.34 1.40
C ASP A 502 -9.92 -29.70 1.52
N LYS A 503 -10.96 -29.76 2.36
CA LYS A 503 -11.76 -30.98 2.57
C LYS A 503 -12.67 -31.30 1.39
N GLY A 504 -12.96 -30.32 0.53
CA GLY A 504 -13.78 -30.48 -0.65
C GLY A 504 -13.00 -31.19 -1.76
N SER A 505 -13.74 -31.80 -2.68
CA SER A 505 -13.19 -32.41 -3.90
C SER A 505 -12.81 -31.40 -4.97
N ARG A 506 -13.18 -30.12 -4.79
CA ARG A 506 -12.89 -29.00 -5.69
C ARG A 506 -13.00 -27.67 -4.95
N ALA A 507 -12.34 -26.63 -5.46
CA ALA A 507 -12.61 -25.26 -5.05
C ALA A 507 -14.09 -24.94 -5.28
N GLY A 508 -14.78 -24.44 -4.26
CA GLY A 508 -16.24 -24.39 -4.32
C GLY A 508 -16.90 -23.54 -3.27
N GLY A 509 -16.71 -23.81 -1.98
CA GLY A 509 -17.38 -23.07 -0.90
C GLY A 509 -18.85 -22.73 -1.23
N ARG A 510 -19.22 -21.47 -1.02
CA ARG A 510 -20.48 -20.87 -1.51
C ARG A 510 -20.45 -20.42 -2.98
N LEU A 511 -19.31 -20.49 -3.62
CA LEU A 511 -19.09 -20.13 -5.02
C LEU A 511 -19.38 -21.31 -5.98
N THR A 512 -20.07 -22.34 -5.48
CA THR A 512 -20.27 -23.62 -6.17
C THR A 512 -21.28 -23.52 -7.31
N ALA A 513 -20.91 -24.08 -8.46
CA ALA A 513 -21.80 -24.34 -9.60
C ALA A 513 -21.93 -25.84 -9.88
N VAL A 514 -23.10 -26.28 -10.33
CA VAL A 514 -23.42 -27.70 -10.64
C VAL A 514 -23.99 -27.83 -12.05
N ASP A 515 -23.78 -28.98 -12.69
CA ASP A 515 -24.41 -29.26 -13.99
C ASP A 515 -25.90 -29.52 -13.80
N SER A 516 -26.72 -28.71 -14.48
CA SER A 516 -28.18 -28.80 -14.47
C SER A 516 -28.72 -30.08 -15.13
N GLY A 517 -27.87 -30.84 -15.85
CA GLY A 517 -28.23 -32.02 -16.64
C GLY A 517 -28.48 -31.71 -18.12
N GLY A 518 -28.50 -30.43 -18.50
CA GLY A 518 -28.66 -29.95 -19.88
C GLY A 518 -27.41 -29.27 -20.45
N GLY A 519 -26.25 -29.38 -19.78
CA GLY A 519 -25.00 -28.72 -20.17
C GLY A 519 -24.82 -27.30 -19.64
N GLU A 520 -25.86 -26.69 -19.06
CA GLU A 520 -25.81 -25.38 -18.39
C GLU A 520 -25.33 -25.55 -16.94
N LYS A 521 -24.35 -24.72 -16.50
CA LYS A 521 -23.87 -24.68 -15.12
C LYS A 521 -24.79 -23.81 -14.25
N LEU A 522 -25.52 -24.43 -13.33
CA LEU A 522 -26.38 -23.76 -12.35
C LEU A 522 -25.56 -23.26 -11.15
N LYS A 523 -25.61 -21.95 -10.87
CA LYS A 523 -25.02 -21.33 -9.68
C LYS A 523 -25.93 -21.57 -8.46
N ILE A 524 -25.59 -22.55 -7.62
CA ILE A 524 -26.42 -22.95 -6.48
C ILE A 524 -26.11 -22.20 -5.18
N GLY A 525 -24.95 -21.54 -5.09
CA GLY A 525 -24.57 -20.74 -3.92
C GLY A 525 -24.76 -19.24 -4.15
N SER A 526 -23.68 -18.48 -4.07
CA SER A 526 -23.65 -17.04 -4.37
C SER A 526 -23.64 -16.79 -5.87
N GLU A 527 -24.30 -15.72 -6.26
CA GLU A 527 -24.40 -15.28 -7.66
C GLU A 527 -23.39 -14.17 -7.99
N ALA A 528 -22.94 -13.45 -6.94
CA ALA A 528 -21.95 -12.38 -7.01
C ALA A 528 -21.03 -12.38 -5.79
N LEU A 529 -19.91 -11.65 -5.89
CA LEU A 529 -19.12 -11.22 -4.75
C LEU A 529 -19.60 -9.82 -4.33
N ASP A 530 -20.14 -9.71 -3.13
CA ASP A 530 -20.74 -8.51 -2.58
C ASP A 530 -19.77 -7.71 -1.68
N SER A 531 -20.08 -6.43 -1.47
CA SER A 531 -19.36 -5.52 -0.55
C SER A 531 -17.86 -5.43 -0.80
N ILE A 532 -17.44 -5.37 -2.06
CA ILE A 532 -16.03 -5.37 -2.46
C ILE A 532 -15.31 -4.12 -1.93
N PRO A 533 -14.16 -4.28 -1.24
CA PRO A 533 -13.37 -3.15 -0.76
C PRO A 533 -12.88 -2.25 -1.91
N PRO A 534 -12.82 -0.92 -1.75
CA PRO A 534 -12.36 -0.02 -2.81
C PRO A 534 -10.97 -0.37 -3.38
N TRP A 535 -10.04 -0.81 -2.52
CA TRP A 535 -8.69 -1.19 -2.95
C TRP A 535 -8.67 -2.42 -3.88
N PHE A 536 -9.71 -3.25 -3.86
CA PHE A 536 -9.82 -4.44 -4.69
C PHE A 536 -10.21 -4.11 -6.14
N GLN A 537 -10.76 -2.92 -6.40
CA GLN A 537 -11.18 -2.51 -7.75
C GLN A 537 -10.05 -2.61 -8.76
N ARG A 538 -8.81 -2.32 -8.35
CA ARG A 538 -7.62 -2.50 -9.19
C ARG A 538 -7.41 -3.95 -9.63
N LEU A 539 -7.49 -4.90 -8.70
CA LEU A 539 -7.32 -6.32 -9.00
C LEU A 539 -8.48 -6.83 -9.87
N ALA A 540 -9.69 -6.33 -9.61
CA ALA A 540 -10.86 -6.66 -10.41
C ALA A 540 -10.79 -6.10 -11.83
N ALA A 541 -10.17 -4.94 -12.06
CA ALA A 541 -10.07 -4.32 -13.38
C ALA A 541 -9.40 -5.24 -14.42
N GLY A 542 -8.30 -5.91 -14.04
CA GLY A 542 -7.65 -6.90 -14.90
C GLY A 542 -8.59 -8.06 -15.27
N TRP A 543 -9.35 -8.57 -14.30
CA TRP A 543 -10.32 -9.63 -14.54
C TRP A 543 -11.51 -9.19 -15.40
N VAL A 544 -11.86 -7.90 -15.40
CA VAL A 544 -12.86 -7.34 -16.32
C VAL A 544 -12.31 -7.30 -17.75
N GLU A 545 -11.08 -6.83 -17.92
CA GLU A 545 -10.39 -6.78 -19.23
C GLU A 545 -10.24 -8.17 -19.85
N GLU A 546 -9.89 -9.17 -19.03
CA GLU A 546 -9.79 -10.58 -19.42
C GLU A 546 -11.16 -11.26 -19.64
N GLY A 547 -12.26 -10.54 -19.36
CA GLY A 547 -13.62 -11.07 -19.52
C GLY A 547 -13.99 -12.17 -18.52
N ILE A 548 -13.30 -12.25 -17.39
CA ILE A 548 -13.58 -13.22 -16.31
C ILE A 548 -14.78 -12.77 -15.50
N ILE A 549 -14.89 -11.46 -15.24
CA ILE A 549 -15.94 -10.86 -14.42
C ILE A 549 -16.58 -9.63 -15.07
N GLU A 550 -17.70 -9.21 -14.50
CA GLU A 550 -18.41 -7.96 -14.72
C GLU A 550 -18.67 -7.30 -13.36
N ILE A 551 -18.70 -5.97 -13.32
CA ILE A 551 -18.94 -5.21 -12.09
C ILE A 551 -20.24 -4.42 -12.27
N GLU A 552 -21.21 -4.67 -11.41
CA GLU A 552 -22.50 -3.96 -11.38
C GLU A 552 -22.81 -3.54 -9.93
N GLU A 553 -23.15 -2.26 -9.73
CA GLU A 553 -23.53 -1.70 -8.41
C GLU A 553 -22.57 -2.03 -7.25
N GLY A 554 -21.27 -2.20 -7.52
CA GLY A 554 -20.24 -2.54 -6.52
C GLY A 554 -20.15 -4.02 -6.15
N ALA A 555 -20.90 -4.89 -6.84
CA ALA A 555 -20.77 -6.33 -6.79
C ALA A 555 -20.04 -6.87 -8.03
N ILE A 556 -19.31 -7.98 -7.86
CA ILE A 556 -18.59 -8.66 -8.94
C ILE A 556 -19.36 -9.91 -9.35
N PHE A 557 -19.70 -10.01 -10.63
CA PHE A 557 -20.40 -11.14 -11.24
C PHE A 557 -19.43 -11.87 -12.19
N PRO A 558 -19.18 -13.17 -12.04
CA PRO A 558 -18.37 -13.90 -13.01
C PRO A 558 -19.20 -14.20 -14.26
N LYS A 559 -18.59 -14.05 -15.44
CA LYS A 559 -19.23 -14.35 -16.72
C LYS A 559 -19.60 -15.82 -16.86
N GLU A 560 -18.73 -16.71 -16.37
CA GLU A 560 -19.03 -18.15 -16.29
C GLU A 560 -19.58 -18.54 -14.90
N THR A 561 -18.69 -18.80 -13.94
CA THR A 561 -19.04 -19.27 -12.60
C THR A 561 -18.06 -18.73 -11.57
N LEU A 562 -18.45 -18.61 -10.31
CA LEU A 562 -17.51 -18.15 -9.28
C LEU A 562 -16.38 -19.19 -9.05
N VAL A 563 -16.57 -20.45 -9.47
CA VAL A 563 -15.51 -21.48 -9.47
C VAL A 563 -14.39 -21.16 -10.45
N SER A 564 -14.69 -20.62 -11.64
CA SER A 564 -13.64 -20.27 -12.60
C SER A 564 -12.75 -19.16 -12.06
N LEU A 565 -13.35 -18.19 -11.35
CA LEU A 565 -12.59 -17.16 -10.64
C LEU A 565 -11.66 -17.74 -9.56
N LEU A 566 -12.14 -18.71 -8.77
CA LEU A 566 -11.29 -19.37 -7.77
C LEU A 566 -10.12 -20.14 -8.41
N ASN A 567 -10.33 -20.73 -9.58
CA ASN A 567 -9.25 -21.40 -10.31
C ASN A 567 -8.17 -20.40 -10.76
N VAL A 568 -8.57 -19.22 -11.26
CA VAL A 568 -7.64 -18.14 -11.62
C VAL A 568 -6.87 -17.66 -10.39
N ILE A 569 -7.56 -17.42 -9.26
CA ILE A 569 -6.89 -17.03 -8.02
C ILE A 569 -5.92 -18.14 -7.54
N GLY A 570 -6.30 -19.41 -7.69
CA GLY A 570 -5.52 -20.57 -7.25
C GLY A 570 -4.43 -21.04 -8.22
N GLU A 571 -4.32 -20.47 -9.41
CA GLU A 571 -3.37 -20.93 -10.44
C GLU A 571 -1.91 -20.85 -9.96
N GLY A 572 -1.18 -21.97 -10.03
CA GLY A 572 0.20 -22.05 -9.54
C GLY A 572 0.34 -22.31 -8.03
N LEU A 573 -0.75 -22.35 -7.26
CA LEU A 573 -0.71 -22.76 -5.86
C LEU A 573 -0.75 -24.29 -5.73
N ASN A 574 -0.10 -24.82 -4.69
CA ASN A 574 -0.20 -26.23 -4.33
C ASN A 574 -1.47 -26.48 -3.49
N ILE A 575 -2.52 -27.03 -4.11
CA ILE A 575 -3.83 -27.25 -3.48
C ILE A 575 -4.10 -28.75 -3.34
N ASN A 576 -4.27 -29.21 -2.09
CA ASN A 576 -4.62 -30.58 -1.75
C ASN A 576 -6.12 -30.68 -1.44
N HIS A 577 -6.85 -31.38 -2.30
CA HIS A 577 -8.28 -31.66 -2.14
C HIS A 577 -8.51 -32.97 -1.36
N LEU A 578 -9.74 -33.18 -0.90
CA LEU A 578 -10.14 -34.37 -0.11
C LEU A 578 -9.26 -34.57 1.14
N CYS A 579 -8.80 -33.47 1.71
CA CYS A 579 -7.90 -33.43 2.86
C CYS A 579 -8.56 -32.68 4.00
N ARG A 580 -8.88 -33.38 5.09
CA ARG A 580 -9.52 -32.77 6.26
C ARG A 580 -8.48 -32.58 7.37
N VAL A 581 -8.20 -31.33 7.73
CA VAL A 581 -7.37 -31.03 8.90
C VAL A 581 -8.20 -31.31 10.15
N GLU A 582 -7.68 -32.15 11.04
CA GLU A 582 -8.35 -32.54 12.30
C GLU A 582 -7.72 -31.88 13.53
N GLU A 583 -6.41 -31.62 13.49
CA GLU A 583 -5.68 -31.08 14.64
C GLU A 583 -4.65 -30.03 14.19
N ILE A 584 -4.51 -28.98 15.00
CA ILE A 584 -3.48 -27.95 14.87
C ILE A 584 -2.72 -27.89 16.19
N ARG A 585 -1.40 -28.04 16.13
CA ARG A 585 -0.53 -27.96 17.31
C ARG A 585 0.64 -27.04 17.03
N GLU A 586 0.90 -26.13 17.96
CA GLU A 586 2.11 -25.31 17.91
C GLU A 586 3.27 -26.07 18.57
N ASP A 587 4.41 -26.19 17.87
CA ASP A 587 5.60 -26.88 18.36
C ASP A 587 6.87 -26.10 18.02
N GLY A 588 7.58 -25.65 19.07
CA GLY A 588 9.00 -25.30 19.02
C GLY A 588 9.45 -24.27 17.98
N GLY A 589 8.54 -23.44 17.45
CA GLY A 589 8.82 -22.49 16.36
C GLY A 589 8.16 -22.82 15.02
N SER A 590 7.26 -23.80 14.99
CA SER A 590 6.46 -24.16 13.83
C SER A 590 5.02 -24.49 14.23
N VAL A 591 4.14 -24.64 13.26
CA VAL A 591 2.76 -25.12 13.44
C VAL A 591 2.62 -26.44 12.70
N GLU A 592 2.36 -27.50 13.45
CA GLU A 592 2.06 -28.82 12.92
C GLU A 592 0.55 -28.96 12.70
N ILE A 593 0.17 -29.56 11.58
CA ILE A 593 -1.20 -29.97 11.29
C ILE A 593 -1.27 -31.47 11.06
N ARG A 594 -2.37 -32.06 11.53
CA ARG A 594 -2.75 -33.44 11.22
C ARG A 594 -3.87 -33.43 10.20
N VAL A 595 -3.65 -34.09 9.08
CA VAL A 595 -4.56 -34.15 7.94
C VAL A 595 -5.03 -35.58 7.73
N GLU A 596 -6.32 -35.79 7.82
CA GLU A 596 -6.99 -37.02 7.43
C GLU A 596 -7.30 -37.01 5.93
N THR A 597 -6.92 -38.08 5.24
CA THR A 597 -7.27 -38.34 3.83
C THR A 597 -7.99 -39.68 3.74
N GLU A 598 -8.60 -40.00 2.59
CA GLU A 598 -9.29 -41.28 2.39
C GLU A 598 -8.42 -42.53 2.60
N SER A 599 -7.09 -42.40 2.49
CA SER A 599 -6.18 -43.54 2.48
C SER A 599 -5.16 -43.55 3.62
N ARG A 600 -4.89 -42.39 4.23
CA ARG A 600 -3.85 -42.24 5.26
C ARG A 600 -4.01 -40.95 6.05
N GLU A 601 -3.34 -40.91 7.20
CA GLU A 601 -3.06 -39.70 7.96
C GLU A 601 -1.74 -39.09 7.50
N ILE A 602 -1.70 -37.76 7.39
CA ILE A 602 -0.52 -36.98 7.01
C ILE A 602 -0.26 -35.96 8.12
N VAL A 603 1.00 -35.79 8.49
CA VAL A 603 1.44 -34.76 9.42
C VAL A 603 2.40 -33.84 8.70
N GLU A 604 2.13 -32.55 8.70
CA GLU A 604 2.92 -31.52 8.02
C GLU A 604 3.17 -30.35 8.96
N SER A 605 4.33 -29.70 8.81
CA SER A 605 4.76 -28.57 9.64
C SER A 605 5.04 -27.33 8.78
N TYR A 606 4.63 -26.18 9.30
CA TYR A 606 4.69 -24.88 8.63
C TYR A 606 5.27 -23.79 9.54
N ASP A 607 5.92 -22.79 8.95
CA ASP A 607 6.39 -21.61 9.68
C ASP A 607 5.21 -20.76 10.18
N ARG A 608 4.14 -20.73 9.38
CA ARG A 608 2.88 -20.01 9.59
C ARG A 608 1.69 -20.84 9.11
N LEU A 609 0.57 -20.69 9.80
CA LEU A 609 -0.71 -21.31 9.41
C LEU A 609 -1.82 -20.26 9.28
N ILE A 610 -2.57 -20.32 8.19
CA ILE A 610 -3.78 -19.52 7.99
C ILE A 610 -4.99 -20.45 8.02
N VAL A 611 -5.93 -20.22 8.93
CA VAL A 611 -7.19 -20.96 9.01
C VAL A 611 -8.29 -20.12 8.34
N ALA A 612 -8.74 -20.58 7.18
CA ALA A 612 -9.74 -19.93 6.32
C ALA A 612 -11.04 -20.75 6.24
N THR A 613 -11.36 -21.51 7.30
CA THR A 613 -12.57 -22.31 7.41
C THR A 613 -13.73 -21.48 7.99
N PRO A 614 -15.00 -21.91 7.83
CA PRO A 614 -16.13 -21.26 8.49
C PRO A 614 -15.91 -21.12 10.00
N VAL A 615 -16.43 -20.04 10.60
CA VAL A 615 -16.07 -19.64 11.97
C VAL A 615 -16.25 -20.74 13.02
N GLU A 616 -17.29 -21.57 12.92
CA GLU A 616 -17.50 -22.70 13.84
C GLU A 616 -16.46 -23.80 13.68
N GLN A 617 -16.01 -24.07 12.45
CA GLN A 617 -14.92 -25.02 12.20
C GLN A 617 -13.60 -24.46 12.72
N ALA A 618 -13.36 -23.16 12.52
CA ALA A 618 -12.18 -22.49 13.07
C ALA A 618 -12.17 -22.54 14.60
N ILE A 619 -13.31 -22.30 15.27
CA ILE A 619 -13.45 -22.43 16.73
C ILE A 619 -13.07 -23.85 17.18
N SER A 620 -13.58 -24.88 16.49
CA SER A 620 -13.28 -26.27 16.82
C SER A 620 -11.80 -26.63 16.60
N LEU A 621 -11.23 -26.21 15.47
CA LEU A 621 -9.84 -26.52 15.11
C LEU A 621 -8.83 -25.79 16.00
N CYS A 622 -9.18 -24.59 16.45
CA CYS A 622 -8.31 -23.75 17.26
C CYS A 622 -8.61 -23.82 18.76
N SER A 623 -9.44 -24.77 19.23
CA SER A 623 -9.89 -24.81 20.63
C SER A 623 -8.77 -25.02 21.65
N GLY A 624 -7.66 -25.63 21.22
CA GLY A 624 -6.45 -25.82 22.03
C GLY A 624 -5.48 -24.64 22.03
N LEU A 625 -5.78 -23.58 21.27
CA LEU A 625 -4.94 -22.40 21.11
C LEU A 625 -5.46 -21.22 21.93
N ASN A 626 -4.59 -20.25 22.23
CA ASN A 626 -4.97 -19.03 22.93
C ASN A 626 -5.70 -18.01 22.02
N LEU A 627 -6.67 -18.48 21.23
CA LEU A 627 -7.45 -17.66 20.31
C LEU A 627 -8.89 -17.52 20.82
N ASN A 628 -9.30 -16.30 21.15
CA ASN A 628 -10.70 -16.03 21.51
C ASN A 628 -11.56 -15.87 20.25
N LEU A 629 -11.96 -17.00 19.67
CA LEU A 629 -12.82 -17.05 18.49
C LEU A 629 -14.29 -17.16 18.89
N ARG A 630 -15.13 -16.38 18.20
CA ARG A 630 -16.58 -16.36 18.39
C ARG A 630 -17.24 -16.04 17.07
N GLY A 631 -18.41 -16.60 16.84
CA GLY A 631 -19.22 -16.31 15.67
C GLY A 631 -20.22 -17.41 15.40
N LYS A 632 -21.11 -17.13 14.46
CA LYS A 632 -22.13 -18.06 14.01
C LYS A 632 -22.39 -17.80 12.53
N SER A 633 -22.62 -18.87 11.80
CA SER A 633 -23.04 -18.89 10.43
C SER A 633 -24.49 -19.33 10.33
N GLU A 634 -25.19 -18.83 9.32
CA GLU A 634 -26.50 -19.36 8.92
C GLU A 634 -26.33 -20.61 8.05
N SER A 635 -27.28 -21.54 8.11
CA SER A 635 -27.33 -22.66 7.18
C SER A 635 -28.08 -22.28 5.90
N CYS A 636 -27.76 -22.95 4.80
CA CYS A 636 -28.48 -22.79 3.54
C CYS A 636 -28.66 -24.13 2.85
N LEU A 637 -29.91 -24.47 2.57
CA LEU A 637 -30.29 -25.65 1.80
C LEU A 637 -30.83 -25.23 0.45
N VAL A 638 -30.39 -25.94 -0.59
CA VAL A 638 -30.79 -25.65 -1.96
C VAL A 638 -31.19 -26.94 -2.65
N ALA A 639 -32.35 -26.94 -3.30
CA ALA A 639 -32.80 -28.03 -4.14
C ALA A 639 -33.12 -27.51 -5.55
N TRP A 640 -32.84 -28.32 -6.57
CA TRP A 640 -33.09 -27.95 -7.95
C TRP A 640 -33.49 -29.15 -8.79
N GLY A 641 -34.32 -28.95 -9.81
CA GLY A 641 -34.77 -30.01 -10.69
C GLY A 641 -35.68 -29.52 -11.82
N PRO A 642 -36.10 -30.44 -12.71
CA PRO A 642 -37.00 -30.11 -13.80
C PRO A 642 -38.40 -29.77 -13.27
N SER A 643 -38.94 -28.63 -13.68
CA SER A 643 -40.32 -28.21 -13.38
C SER A 643 -40.71 -27.05 -14.28
N LYS A 644 -41.88 -27.16 -14.93
CA LYS A 644 -42.44 -26.10 -15.80
C LYS A 644 -43.32 -25.13 -15.03
N ASP A 645 -44.17 -25.62 -14.13
CA ASP A 645 -45.15 -24.82 -13.39
C ASP A 645 -45.17 -25.19 -11.90
N LEU A 646 -45.62 -24.25 -11.07
CA LEU A 646 -45.92 -24.48 -9.65
C LEU A 646 -47.43 -24.74 -9.53
N ASP A 647 -47.82 -25.76 -8.77
CA ASP A 647 -49.23 -26.07 -8.51
C ASP A 647 -49.87 -25.11 -7.48
N GLY A 648 -49.15 -24.08 -7.01
CA GLY A 648 -49.60 -23.12 -6.01
C GLY A 648 -48.63 -21.96 -5.74
N PRO A 649 -48.90 -21.10 -4.74
CA PRO A 649 -47.99 -20.03 -4.35
C PRO A 649 -46.67 -20.59 -3.81
N VAL A 650 -45.59 -19.81 -3.92
CA VAL A 650 -44.30 -20.17 -3.33
C VAL A 650 -44.45 -20.31 -1.81
N PRO A 651 -44.10 -21.46 -1.21
CA PRO A 651 -44.17 -21.65 0.23
C PRO A 651 -43.37 -20.61 1.01
N GLU A 652 -43.81 -20.29 2.22
CA GLU A 652 -43.04 -19.40 3.11
C GLU A 652 -41.63 -19.96 3.37
N GLY A 653 -40.63 -19.08 3.29
CA GLY A 653 -39.22 -19.41 3.44
C GLY A 653 -38.56 -20.06 2.22
N PHE A 654 -39.26 -20.14 1.07
CA PHE A 654 -38.69 -20.61 -0.19
C PHE A 654 -38.40 -19.42 -1.10
N VAL A 655 -37.18 -19.35 -1.63
CA VAL A 655 -36.78 -18.43 -2.69
C VAL A 655 -36.62 -19.25 -3.97
N VAL A 656 -37.52 -19.02 -4.93
CA VAL A 656 -37.58 -19.80 -6.17
C VAL A 656 -36.99 -19.01 -7.33
N SER A 657 -36.08 -19.63 -8.07
CA SER A 657 -35.54 -19.10 -9.33
C SER A 657 -35.66 -20.13 -10.45
N ARG A 658 -35.77 -19.65 -11.70
CA ARG A 658 -35.91 -20.50 -12.90
C ARG A 658 -34.60 -20.52 -13.68
N TYR A 659 -34.30 -21.63 -14.35
CA TYR A 659 -33.12 -21.78 -15.22
C TYR A 659 -33.46 -22.56 -16.50
N GLY A 660 -32.55 -22.57 -17.48
CA GLY A 660 -32.72 -23.30 -18.74
C GLY A 660 -33.96 -22.89 -19.53
N GLU A 661 -34.16 -21.58 -19.76
CA GLU A 661 -35.36 -21.01 -20.41
C GLU A 661 -36.69 -21.38 -19.70
N GLY A 662 -36.65 -21.54 -18.38
CA GLY A 662 -37.83 -21.89 -17.59
C GLY A 662 -38.16 -23.38 -17.53
N LYS A 663 -37.27 -24.25 -18.03
CA LYS A 663 -37.45 -25.72 -17.99
C LYS A 663 -37.05 -26.33 -16.64
N GLY A 664 -36.28 -25.59 -15.83
CA GLY A 664 -35.83 -26.00 -14.50
C GLY A 664 -36.14 -24.97 -13.42
N MET A 665 -36.18 -25.45 -12.18
CA MET A 665 -36.45 -24.66 -10.99
C MET A 665 -35.41 -24.93 -9.91
N MET A 666 -34.91 -23.87 -9.27
CA MET A 666 -34.05 -23.91 -8.10
C MET A 666 -34.78 -23.25 -6.94
N VAL A 667 -34.63 -23.84 -5.76
CA VAL A 667 -35.29 -23.45 -4.53
C VAL A 667 -34.22 -23.31 -3.46
N LYS A 668 -33.99 -22.07 -3.01
CA LYS A 668 -33.13 -21.78 -1.86
C LYS A 668 -34.03 -21.60 -0.64
N LEU A 669 -33.76 -22.36 0.42
CA LEU A 669 -34.48 -22.22 1.69
C LEU A 669 -33.87 -21.07 2.48
N ASP A 670 -34.71 -20.27 3.14
CA ASP A 670 -34.25 -19.29 4.10
C ASP A 670 -33.51 -19.97 5.28
N PRO A 671 -32.76 -19.21 6.10
CA PRO A 671 -32.03 -19.78 7.22
C PRO A 671 -32.91 -20.50 8.25
N ILE A 672 -34.13 -20.02 8.51
CA ILE A 672 -35.02 -20.57 9.53
C ILE A 672 -35.50 -21.96 9.12
N MET A 673 -35.88 -22.12 7.85
CA MET A 673 -36.30 -23.39 7.31
C MET A 673 -35.10 -24.32 7.11
N SER A 674 -33.98 -23.79 6.63
CA SER A 674 -32.73 -24.56 6.50
C SER A 674 -32.32 -25.21 7.82
N ASP A 675 -32.38 -24.47 8.93
CA ASP A 675 -32.03 -24.99 10.27
C ASP A 675 -32.97 -26.13 10.74
N LYS A 676 -34.27 -26.07 10.40
CA LYS A 676 -35.25 -27.08 10.83
C LYS A 676 -35.00 -28.47 10.25
N ILE A 677 -34.45 -28.53 9.03
CA ILE A 677 -34.23 -29.79 8.29
C ILE A 677 -32.75 -30.02 7.96
N LEU A 678 -31.84 -29.34 8.67
CA LEU A 678 -30.41 -29.35 8.40
C LEU A 678 -29.79 -30.76 8.40
N GLU A 679 -30.30 -31.62 9.27
CA GLU A 679 -29.82 -33.00 9.43
C GLU A 679 -30.42 -33.98 8.39
N TYR A 680 -31.39 -33.55 7.58
CA TYR A 680 -31.97 -34.38 6.52
C TYR A 680 -30.91 -34.76 5.49
N SER A 681 -30.98 -36.00 5.00
CA SER A 681 -30.27 -36.48 3.81
C SER A 681 -30.66 -35.66 2.56
N LYS A 682 -29.86 -35.75 1.49
CA LYS A 682 -30.15 -35.01 0.25
C LYS A 682 -31.50 -35.44 -0.34
N GLU A 683 -31.82 -36.72 -0.23
CA GLU A 683 -33.05 -37.34 -0.69
C GLU A 683 -34.26 -36.83 0.12
N GLU A 684 -34.12 -36.73 1.44
CA GLU A 684 -35.15 -36.15 2.32
C GLU A 684 -35.36 -34.66 2.06
N ILE A 685 -34.29 -33.89 1.79
CA ILE A 685 -34.40 -32.48 1.41
C ILE A 685 -35.17 -32.35 0.09
N VAL A 686 -34.83 -33.17 -0.91
CA VAL A 686 -35.57 -33.19 -2.18
C VAL A 686 -37.04 -33.49 -1.93
N ALA A 687 -37.35 -34.55 -1.18
CA ALA A 687 -38.73 -34.95 -0.88
C ALA A 687 -39.53 -33.85 -0.17
N GLU A 688 -38.94 -33.20 0.84
CA GLU A 688 -39.57 -32.10 1.58
C GLU A 688 -39.86 -30.90 0.66
N VAL A 689 -38.87 -30.49 -0.14
CA VAL A 689 -39.01 -29.35 -1.05
C VAL A 689 -40.04 -29.63 -2.13
N THR A 690 -39.97 -30.78 -2.79
CA THR A 690 -40.88 -31.12 -3.89
C THR A 690 -42.31 -31.34 -3.38
N SER A 691 -42.47 -31.92 -2.18
CA SER A 691 -43.77 -32.09 -1.54
C SER A 691 -44.45 -30.75 -1.24
N ARG A 692 -43.72 -29.77 -0.69
CA ARG A 692 -44.29 -28.43 -0.42
C ARG A 692 -44.60 -27.62 -1.67
N LEU A 693 -43.87 -27.88 -2.75
CA LEU A 693 -44.09 -27.21 -4.04
C LEU A 693 -45.17 -27.90 -4.89
N GLY A 694 -45.62 -29.10 -4.49
CA GLY A 694 -46.57 -29.89 -5.27
C GLY A 694 -45.99 -30.45 -6.57
N VAL A 695 -44.67 -30.69 -6.65
CA VAL A 695 -44.01 -31.17 -7.87
C VAL A 695 -43.43 -32.58 -7.69
N SER A 696 -43.16 -33.28 -8.79
CA SER A 696 -42.45 -34.56 -8.76
C SER A 696 -41.01 -34.38 -8.28
N SER A 697 -40.52 -35.31 -7.45
CA SER A 697 -39.12 -35.38 -7.03
C SER A 697 -38.18 -35.97 -8.09
N GLU A 698 -38.71 -36.47 -9.20
CA GLU A 698 -37.92 -37.09 -10.26
C GLU A 698 -36.95 -36.07 -10.91
N GLY A 699 -35.67 -36.41 -10.97
CA GLY A 699 -34.62 -35.54 -11.53
C GLY A 699 -34.20 -34.37 -10.62
N TRP A 700 -34.80 -34.24 -9.42
CA TRP A 700 -34.39 -33.24 -8.44
C TRP A 700 -33.13 -33.68 -7.67
N ARG A 701 -32.33 -32.68 -7.30
CA ARG A 701 -31.10 -32.83 -6.53
C ARG A 701 -31.08 -31.78 -5.43
N ALA A 702 -30.34 -32.03 -4.36
CA ALA A 702 -30.17 -31.09 -3.27
C ALA A 702 -28.71 -30.98 -2.81
N HIS A 703 -28.41 -29.83 -2.23
CA HIS A 703 -27.15 -29.53 -1.58
C HIS A 703 -27.40 -28.76 -0.28
N ARG A 704 -26.52 -28.95 0.71
CA ARG A 704 -26.60 -28.28 2.00
C ARG A 704 -25.28 -27.65 2.38
N TRP A 705 -25.35 -26.43 2.88
CA TRP A 705 -24.26 -25.76 3.58
C TRP A 705 -24.66 -25.58 5.04
N ARG A 706 -23.98 -26.30 5.94
CA ARG A 706 -24.15 -26.14 7.39
C ARG A 706 -23.69 -24.75 7.86
N PHE A 707 -22.62 -24.25 7.25
CA PHE A 707 -22.05 -22.94 7.52
C PHE A 707 -21.97 -22.20 6.20
N SER A 708 -23.06 -21.54 5.83
CA SER A 708 -23.18 -20.87 4.54
C SER A 708 -22.61 -19.46 4.60
N ARG A 709 -23.09 -18.61 5.51
CA ARG A 709 -22.70 -17.21 5.65
C ARG A 709 -22.48 -16.89 7.11
N ALA A 710 -21.38 -16.24 7.47
CA ALA A 710 -21.26 -15.69 8.81
C ALA A 710 -22.33 -14.61 9.04
N ILE A 711 -23.08 -14.72 10.14
CA ILE A 711 -24.02 -13.69 10.62
C ILE A 711 -23.48 -12.97 11.85
N SER A 712 -22.44 -13.52 12.48
CA SER A 712 -21.69 -12.90 13.57
C SER A 712 -20.26 -13.40 13.58
N GLY A 713 -19.35 -12.59 14.11
CA GLY A 713 -17.92 -12.84 14.10
C GLY A 713 -17.17 -11.71 14.78
N SER A 714 -15.83 -11.74 14.70
CA SER A 714 -15.01 -10.65 15.23
C SER A 714 -15.00 -9.40 14.36
N GLY A 715 -15.31 -9.52 13.07
CA GLY A 715 -15.18 -8.43 12.10
C GLY A 715 -13.73 -8.01 11.81
N SER A 716 -12.75 -8.68 12.41
CA SER A 716 -11.33 -8.43 12.20
C SER A 716 -10.54 -9.73 12.26
N VAL A 717 -9.41 -9.78 11.57
CA VAL A 717 -8.45 -10.89 11.63
C VAL A 717 -8.10 -11.19 13.10
N LYS A 718 -8.02 -12.48 13.43
CA LYS A 718 -7.54 -12.95 14.73
C LYS A 718 -6.25 -13.73 14.54
N SER A 719 -5.23 -13.35 15.28
CA SER A 719 -3.93 -13.98 15.20
C SER A 719 -3.41 -14.25 16.60
N GLU A 720 -2.72 -15.39 16.76
CA GLU A 720 -1.98 -15.76 17.95
C GLU A 720 -0.73 -16.49 17.49
N SER A 721 0.42 -16.06 18.00
CA SER A 721 1.74 -16.52 17.58
C SER A 721 1.90 -16.69 16.06
N ARG A 722 1.85 -17.92 15.54
CA ARG A 722 2.09 -18.29 14.13
C ARG A 722 0.82 -18.54 13.33
N ILE A 723 -0.35 -18.40 13.95
CA ILE A 723 -1.63 -18.81 13.40
C ILE A 723 -2.50 -17.57 13.21
N SER A 724 -3.11 -17.45 12.02
CA SER A 724 -4.10 -16.40 11.73
C SER A 724 -5.41 -17.02 11.24
N VAL A 725 -6.54 -16.46 11.67
CA VAL A 725 -7.88 -16.91 11.30
C VAL A 725 -8.56 -15.83 10.48
N ILE A 726 -9.05 -16.22 9.31
CA ILE A 726 -9.62 -15.34 8.28
C ILE A 726 -10.93 -15.92 7.73
N GLY A 727 -11.66 -15.12 6.97
CA GLY A 727 -12.95 -15.48 6.39
C GLY A 727 -13.98 -14.38 6.53
N ASP A 728 -15.20 -14.65 6.08
CA ASP A 728 -16.31 -13.70 6.11
C ASP A 728 -16.75 -13.28 7.53
N ALA A 729 -16.41 -14.06 8.57
CA ALA A 729 -16.60 -13.69 9.97
C ALA A 729 -15.51 -12.74 10.54
N PHE A 730 -14.39 -12.59 9.83
CA PHE A 730 -13.16 -11.93 10.30
C PHE A 730 -12.83 -10.65 9.52
N GLY A 731 -13.78 -10.14 8.74
CA GLY A 731 -13.71 -8.84 8.07
C GLY A 731 -15.06 -8.13 8.13
N THR A 732 -15.11 -6.92 7.58
CA THR A 732 -16.33 -6.09 7.55
C THR A 732 -16.72 -5.68 6.14
N PRO A 733 -18.01 -5.74 5.77
CA PRO A 733 -19.16 -6.22 6.56
C PRO A 733 -19.18 -7.74 6.72
N ILE A 734 -19.53 -8.23 7.91
CA ILE A 734 -19.54 -9.67 8.22
C ILE A 734 -20.43 -10.44 7.24
N GLY A 735 -19.99 -11.63 6.83
CA GLY A 735 -20.73 -12.54 5.97
C GLY A 735 -20.66 -12.22 4.47
N THR A 736 -19.81 -11.29 4.07
CA THR A 736 -19.68 -10.86 2.66
C THR A 736 -18.44 -11.43 2.01
N ALA A 737 -18.43 -11.49 0.68
CA ALA A 737 -17.23 -11.81 -0.08
C ALA A 737 -16.13 -10.76 0.15
N GLY A 738 -16.52 -9.48 0.26
CA GLY A 738 -15.61 -8.41 0.63
C GLY A 738 -14.89 -8.64 1.95
N ALA A 739 -15.60 -9.08 3.01
CA ALA A 739 -14.97 -9.45 4.28
C ALA A 739 -14.00 -10.64 4.16
N SER A 740 -14.29 -11.60 3.28
CA SER A 740 -13.38 -12.72 3.00
C SER A 740 -12.08 -12.23 2.35
N LEU A 741 -12.16 -11.33 1.36
CA LEU A 741 -11.01 -10.76 0.67
C LEU A 741 -10.21 -9.82 1.58
N ASP A 742 -10.90 -8.98 2.35
CA ASP A 742 -10.29 -8.03 3.28
C ASP A 742 -9.57 -8.72 4.44
N SER A 743 -10.20 -9.71 5.08
CA SER A 743 -9.54 -10.49 6.13
C SER A 743 -8.32 -11.26 5.62
N ALA A 744 -8.39 -11.81 4.40
CA ALA A 744 -7.26 -12.47 3.76
C ALA A 744 -6.08 -11.51 3.52
N ALA A 745 -6.32 -10.37 2.87
CA ALA A 745 -5.26 -9.41 2.57
C ALA A 745 -4.66 -8.80 3.85
N ARG A 746 -5.49 -8.47 4.84
CA ARG A 746 -5.02 -7.94 6.13
C ARG A 746 -4.22 -8.96 6.92
N ALA A 747 -4.58 -10.24 6.88
CA ALA A 747 -3.78 -11.28 7.54
C ALA A 747 -2.38 -11.37 6.91
N VAL A 748 -2.27 -11.32 5.58
CA VAL A 748 -0.98 -11.29 4.87
C VAL A 748 -0.18 -10.03 5.21
N ALA A 749 -0.83 -8.85 5.24
CA ALA A 749 -0.18 -7.61 5.64
C ALA A 749 0.33 -7.65 7.10
N ASN A 750 -0.46 -8.21 8.02
CA ASN A 750 -0.11 -8.32 9.43
C ASN A 750 1.14 -9.19 9.67
N LEU A 751 1.44 -10.16 8.79
CA LEU A 751 2.69 -10.94 8.89
C LEU A 751 3.94 -10.05 8.78
N HIS A 752 3.82 -8.89 8.15
CA HIS A 752 4.91 -7.93 7.94
C HIS A 752 4.99 -6.86 9.04
N LEU A 753 4.00 -6.80 9.94
CA LEU A 753 3.93 -5.84 11.04
C LEU A 753 4.58 -6.43 12.30
N THR A 754 5.89 -6.62 12.25
CA THR A 754 6.62 -7.11 13.43
C THR A 754 6.63 -6.04 14.53
N PRO A 755 6.33 -6.40 15.81
CA PRO A 755 6.48 -5.49 16.93
C PRO A 755 7.93 -4.97 17.05
N ILE A 756 8.08 -3.68 17.33
CA ILE A 756 9.39 -3.05 17.54
C ILE A 756 9.72 -3.05 19.03
N SER A 757 10.87 -3.61 19.41
CA SER A 757 11.32 -3.61 20.81
C SER A 757 11.45 -2.19 21.39
N ALA A 758 11.03 -2.01 22.64
CA ALA A 758 11.25 -0.77 23.41
C ALA A 758 12.73 -0.42 23.60
N ASN A 759 13.61 -1.43 23.60
CA ASN A 759 15.06 -1.28 23.79
C ASN A 759 15.83 -1.10 22.47
N PHE A 760 15.16 -1.04 21.31
CA PHE A 760 15.87 -0.71 20.08
C PHE A 760 16.50 0.67 20.24
N ARG A 761 17.80 0.81 19.94
CA ARG A 761 18.60 2.02 20.16
C ARG A 761 18.03 3.19 19.35
N ARG A 762 17.01 3.85 19.90
CA ARG A 762 16.62 5.20 19.52
C ARG A 762 17.69 6.10 20.12
N LYS A 763 18.84 6.19 19.43
CA LYS A 763 19.93 7.05 19.88
C LYS A 763 19.38 8.47 19.88
N SER A 764 19.00 8.97 21.05
CA SER A 764 18.93 10.40 21.28
C SER A 764 20.36 10.89 21.21
N THR A 765 20.78 11.45 20.08
CA THR A 765 21.71 12.58 20.01
C THR A 765 22.23 12.75 18.60
N GLN A 766 22.17 14.01 18.17
CA GLN A 766 23.05 14.60 17.19
C GLN A 766 24.47 14.05 17.38
N THR A 767 24.87 13.07 16.57
CA THR A 767 26.29 12.78 16.35
C THR A 767 26.82 14.00 15.62
N THR A 768 27.34 14.96 16.38
CA THR A 768 28.32 15.87 15.83
C THR A 768 29.47 14.97 15.37
N LEU A 769 29.62 14.83 14.06
CA LEU A 769 30.80 14.24 13.42
C LEU A 769 32.11 14.94 13.85
N SER A 770 32.08 15.95 14.73
CA SER A 770 33.25 16.47 15.44
C SER A 770 33.85 15.47 16.45
N ASN A 771 33.20 14.33 16.72
CA ASN A 771 33.81 13.21 17.43
C ASN A 771 34.53 12.20 16.51
N TRP A 772 34.78 12.55 15.25
CA TRP A 772 35.62 11.80 14.31
C TRP A 772 36.67 12.67 13.63
#